data_AF-A0A1V1TSN4-F1
#
_entry.id   AF-A0A1V1TSN4-F1
#
_cell.length_a   1.000
_cell.length_b   1.000
_cell.length_c   1.000
_cell.angle_alpha   90.00
_cell.angle_beta   90.00
_cell.angle_gamma   90.00
#
_symmetry.space_group_name_H-M   'P 1'
#
loop_
_entity.id
_entity.type
_entity.pdbx_description
1 polymer ?
#
loop_
_entity_poly.entity_id
_entity_poly.type
_entity_poly.pdbx_seq_one_letter_code
_entity_poly.pdbx_strand_id
1 'polypeptide(L)'
;MGTPVKPQSPWAARFGLYQDQESSFVIDDGRAHSGFAPLRPRLDPKYYDAEPGEDEFTLPITGKEFDEIFVTEDLQRIMTRGVPMWGVAPLNNNLSLWDENPKVLGGHNPGDVKSYPDLLKSYMEQRIEVRPETWLPCFDKSHWYDLILPEPDTVKEEDGTTRTIEKWSVDDERVWNEVSFINEITNRMLLALIRDNNTWLGTLLYGRVQRWYELFEDLEGAGAGGDGNGHGGHDDDDGYDGYDGYDDDDGYYDDEGESKLRDRVILYTPTIERELCRTMNRPFVGQNIEPDAQKREKFVRDLLEHHYWSFLVPSNPAHGNTSRGFPLTTFGRINSAIIRYLCYGRLTISERCVIYAETAMTMIHELMHALFLLRQDNTLANISPEALPSLDLNNEPYVNGEPIAELGRSFEAAVFGGTPTEGPIMESETFHPERLMMSNIAFPSILGKSSSKLIDENHPAMQQTAQLSTSFIPAALLWRLQSKAFWDPTPPNGQTGFLFPRVFNNKFQILPHHQKIPFLGVTIDSDADKDGRFQDVVAGWTKRQSLWGARRPWYILSLFRWQRSPWSHVMLRISVDRFRQAFKKKDEAGCANMAWSMDNAIPPENMGVRIHPAIPGIDSKTGEPSAWLFNCLGTCMLAALPRRTTEQTEVDAFAKIAYDPSKSLQATNPTGLEVLANIGTKVPQIWARNWYQPRLTDEEDIDLDEIEAIEINRRIDLIQQVQLMIKSYRE
;
A
#
# COMPACT_ATOMS: atom_id res chain seq x y z
N MET A 1 29.12 42.54 -3.30
CA MET A 1 29.85 41.26 -3.18
C MET A 1 29.20 40.29 -4.16
N GLY A 2 29.95 39.82 -5.15
CA GLY A 2 29.42 38.98 -6.22
C GLY A 2 29.01 37.61 -5.69
N THR A 3 27.84 37.14 -6.09
CA THR A 3 27.35 35.79 -5.85
C THR A 3 28.30 34.76 -6.48
N PRO A 4 28.51 33.60 -5.84
CA PRO A 4 29.51 32.63 -6.26
C PRO A 4 29.21 32.06 -7.65
N VAL A 5 30.28 31.86 -8.42
CA VAL A 5 30.32 31.31 -9.77
C VAL A 5 29.79 29.86 -9.78
N LYS A 6 28.88 29.57 -10.71
CA LYS A 6 28.35 28.23 -11.03
C LYS A 6 29.47 27.23 -11.40
N PRO A 7 29.27 25.91 -11.22
CA PRO A 7 30.36 24.94 -11.18
C PRO A 7 31.13 24.80 -12.50
N GLN A 8 32.46 24.65 -12.36
CA GLN A 8 33.46 24.65 -13.44
C GLN A 8 33.61 23.31 -14.19
N SER A 9 32.63 22.40 -14.11
CA SER A 9 32.71 21.10 -14.78
C SER A 9 31.85 21.06 -16.06
N PRO A 10 32.44 20.77 -17.23
CA PRO A 10 31.70 20.51 -18.47
C PRO A 10 30.69 19.36 -18.35
N TRP A 11 30.92 18.42 -17.42
CA TRP A 11 29.97 17.35 -17.11
C TRP A 11 28.74 17.87 -16.35
N ALA A 12 28.92 18.75 -15.36
CA ALA A 12 27.82 19.34 -14.60
C ALA A 12 26.91 20.25 -15.46
N ALA A 13 27.46 20.90 -16.48
CA ALA A 13 26.69 21.69 -17.44
C ALA A 13 25.89 20.85 -18.44
N ARG A 14 26.36 19.62 -18.75
CA ARG A 14 25.76 18.75 -19.78
C ARG A 14 24.59 17.90 -19.26
N PHE A 15 24.54 17.65 -17.95
CA PHE A 15 23.51 16.83 -17.30
C PHE A 15 22.52 17.62 -16.44
N GLY A 16 22.49 18.95 -16.58
CA GLY A 16 21.46 19.81 -16.00
C GLY A 16 21.43 19.74 -14.46
N LEU A 17 22.02 20.74 -13.82
CA LEU A 17 21.57 21.17 -12.49
C LEU A 17 20.15 21.72 -12.64
N TYR A 18 19.15 20.83 -12.68
CA TYR A 18 17.77 21.21 -12.39
C TYR A 18 17.77 21.70 -10.94
N GLN A 19 17.43 22.98 -10.80
CA GLN A 19 17.36 23.69 -9.54
C GLN A 19 16.21 23.07 -8.73
N ASP A 20 16.56 22.47 -7.60
CA ASP A 20 15.72 22.18 -6.43
C ASP A 20 14.37 21.45 -6.63
N GLN A 21 14.04 20.93 -7.81
CA GLN A 21 12.93 19.99 -7.98
C GLN A 21 13.40 18.56 -7.68
N GLU A 22 12.77 17.93 -6.69
CA GLU A 22 13.04 16.55 -6.23
C GLU A 22 12.67 15.47 -7.26
N SER A 23 12.18 15.85 -8.44
CA SER A 23 12.41 15.10 -9.67
C SER A 23 12.25 16.06 -10.85
N SER A 24 12.99 15.87 -11.94
CA SER A 24 12.81 16.69 -13.15
C SER A 24 11.46 16.45 -13.86
N PHE A 25 10.68 15.48 -13.38
CA PHE A 25 9.41 15.03 -13.97
C PHE A 25 8.18 15.59 -13.25
N VAL A 26 8.34 16.22 -12.09
CA VAL A 26 7.27 16.83 -11.30
C VAL A 26 7.46 18.35 -11.34
N ILE A 27 6.57 19.03 -12.05
CA ILE A 27 6.53 20.50 -12.06
C ILE A 27 5.94 20.94 -10.72
N ASP A 28 6.74 21.58 -9.86
CA ASP A 28 6.24 22.25 -8.65
C ASP A 28 5.73 23.66 -9.03
N ASP A 29 4.41 23.84 -8.99
CA ASP A 29 3.72 25.13 -9.13
C ASP A 29 3.12 25.63 -7.81
N GLY A 30 3.56 25.07 -6.67
CA GLY A 30 2.99 25.32 -5.35
C GLY A 30 1.74 24.50 -5.04
N ARG A 31 1.47 23.42 -5.80
CA ARG A 31 0.44 22.40 -5.54
C ARG A 31 1.07 21.01 -5.62
N ALA A 32 0.74 20.12 -4.71
CA ALA A 32 1.39 18.80 -4.67
C ALA A 32 0.99 17.90 -5.85
N HIS A 33 -0.15 18.14 -6.52
CA HIS A 33 -0.62 17.32 -7.64
C HIS A 33 -0.26 17.87 -9.04
N SER A 34 0.42 19.01 -9.14
CA SER A 34 0.58 19.65 -10.45
C SER A 34 1.52 18.92 -11.41
N GLY A 35 2.47 18.16 -10.87
CA GLY A 35 3.32 17.25 -11.64
C GLY A 35 2.57 16.11 -12.35
N PHE A 36 1.29 15.89 -12.05
CA PHE A 36 0.48 14.83 -12.66
C PHE A 36 -0.35 15.31 -13.85
N ALA A 37 -0.32 16.58 -14.22
CA ALA A 37 -0.98 17.00 -15.46
C ALA A 37 -0.26 16.37 -16.67
N PRO A 38 -0.97 15.81 -17.66
CA PRO A 38 -0.34 15.36 -18.90
C PRO A 38 0.36 16.54 -19.56
N LEU A 39 1.55 16.32 -20.13
CA LEU A 39 2.28 17.38 -20.81
C LEU A 39 1.66 17.79 -22.14
N ARG A 40 1.05 16.86 -22.90
CA ARG A 40 0.44 17.14 -24.20
C ARG A 40 -0.76 16.24 -24.58
N PRO A 41 -2.01 16.75 -24.69
CA PRO A 41 -2.24 18.15 -24.46
C PRO A 41 -2.09 18.48 -22.99
N ARG A 42 -1.54 19.67 -22.73
CA ARG A 42 -1.40 20.18 -21.39
C ARG A 42 -2.77 20.41 -20.77
N LEU A 43 -2.99 19.83 -19.59
CA LEU A 43 -4.11 20.21 -18.74
C LEU A 43 -3.66 21.23 -17.71
N ASP A 44 -4.59 22.08 -17.29
CA ASP A 44 -4.36 22.86 -16.08
C ASP A 44 -4.25 21.88 -14.91
N PRO A 45 -3.14 21.87 -14.16
CA PRO A 45 -2.97 20.89 -13.10
C PRO A 45 -3.98 21.04 -11.97
N LYS A 46 -4.60 22.22 -11.81
CA LYS A 46 -5.72 22.43 -10.89
C LYS A 46 -7.04 21.92 -11.46
N TYR A 47 -7.21 22.07 -12.78
CA TYR A 47 -8.48 21.81 -13.46
C TYR A 47 -8.29 20.74 -14.52
N TYR A 48 -8.26 19.48 -14.08
CA TYR A 48 -8.16 18.36 -15.00
C TYR A 48 -9.33 18.30 -16.01
N ASP A 49 -10.46 18.97 -15.72
CA ASP A 49 -11.59 19.05 -16.65
C ASP A 49 -11.49 20.24 -17.63
N ALA A 50 -10.37 20.95 -17.71
CA ALA A 50 -10.14 21.90 -18.79
C ALA A 50 -10.14 21.21 -20.16
N GLU A 51 -10.78 21.80 -21.17
CA GLU A 51 -10.57 21.37 -22.56
C GLU A 51 -9.22 21.90 -23.05
N PRO A 52 -8.35 21.02 -23.56
CA PRO A 52 -7.07 21.45 -24.11
C PRO A 52 -7.23 22.27 -25.40
N GLY A 53 -6.28 23.17 -25.65
CA GLY A 53 -6.21 23.91 -26.91
C GLY A 53 -5.98 23.01 -28.13
N GLU A 54 -6.36 23.44 -29.33
CA GLU A 54 -6.17 22.67 -30.56
C GLU A 54 -4.68 22.46 -30.91
N ASP A 55 -3.85 23.45 -30.59
CA ASP A 55 -2.40 23.44 -30.79
C ASP A 55 -1.68 22.38 -29.96
N GLU A 56 -2.27 21.99 -28.83
CA GLU A 56 -1.74 20.97 -27.93
C GLU A 56 -1.82 19.53 -28.51
N PHE A 57 -2.55 19.33 -29.61
CA PHE A 57 -2.60 18.07 -30.36
C PHE A 57 -1.56 17.97 -31.48
N THR A 58 -0.78 19.04 -31.69
CA THR A 58 0.28 19.07 -32.70
C THR A 58 1.37 18.04 -32.42
N LEU A 59 1.94 17.48 -33.49
CA LEU A 59 3.04 16.54 -33.43
C LEU A 59 4.25 17.19 -32.72
N PRO A 60 4.84 16.54 -31.70
CA PRO A 60 6.10 16.98 -31.13
C PRO A 60 7.20 17.09 -32.20
N ILE A 61 8.01 18.14 -32.13
CA ILE A 61 9.02 18.46 -33.16
C ILE A 61 10.32 17.74 -32.87
N THR A 62 10.62 17.49 -31.59
CA THR A 62 11.90 16.93 -31.15
C THR A 62 11.76 15.59 -30.44
N GLY A 63 12.80 14.76 -30.51
CA GLY A 63 12.88 13.51 -29.74
C GLY A 63 12.83 13.74 -28.23
N LYS A 64 13.32 14.90 -27.75
CA LYS A 64 13.26 15.29 -26.35
C LYS A 64 11.81 15.51 -25.89
N GLU A 65 10.99 16.20 -26.69
CA GLU A 65 9.57 16.40 -26.36
C GLU A 65 8.82 15.07 -26.33
N PHE A 66 9.11 14.15 -27.25
CA PHE A 66 8.55 12.78 -27.18
C PHE A 66 8.92 12.08 -25.88
N ASP A 67 10.20 12.13 -25.49
CA ASP A 67 10.67 11.50 -24.25
C ASP A 67 9.97 12.10 -23.02
N GLU A 68 9.89 13.43 -22.92
CA GLU A 68 9.22 14.13 -21.82
C GLU A 68 7.73 13.76 -21.72
N ILE A 69 7.02 13.71 -22.85
CA ILE A 69 5.60 13.32 -22.87
C ILE A 69 5.44 11.88 -22.41
N PHE A 70 6.21 10.94 -22.95
CA PHE A 70 6.01 9.52 -22.66
C PHE A 70 6.51 9.13 -21.26
N VAL A 71 7.61 9.71 -20.78
CA VAL A 71 8.10 9.43 -19.42
C VAL A 71 7.11 9.94 -18.37
N THR A 72 6.55 11.14 -18.57
CA THR A 72 5.57 11.69 -17.63
C THR A 72 4.25 10.94 -17.67
N GLU A 73 3.75 10.56 -18.84
CA GLU A 73 2.53 9.75 -18.95
C GLU A 73 2.68 8.33 -18.39
N ASP A 74 3.84 7.70 -18.59
CA ASP A 74 4.09 6.36 -18.06
C ASP A 74 4.29 6.41 -16.54
N LEU A 75 5.00 7.43 -16.03
CA LEU A 75 5.08 7.72 -14.60
C LEU A 75 3.67 7.91 -14.01
N GLN A 76 2.86 8.78 -14.63
CA GLN A 76 1.48 9.03 -14.23
C GLN A 76 0.69 7.73 -14.15
N ARG A 77 0.74 6.89 -15.20
CA ARG A 77 0.07 5.58 -15.21
C ARG A 77 0.55 4.66 -14.10
N ILE A 78 1.84 4.60 -13.82
CA ILE A 78 2.36 3.79 -12.71
C ILE A 78 1.72 4.26 -11.40
N MET A 79 1.76 5.56 -11.14
CA MET A 79 1.24 6.14 -9.91
C MET A 79 -0.29 6.05 -9.79
N THR A 80 -1.01 6.07 -10.90
CA THR A 80 -2.47 5.96 -10.94
C THR A 80 -2.97 4.54 -11.25
N ARG A 81 -2.11 3.53 -11.17
CA ARG A 81 -2.43 2.13 -11.52
C ARG A 81 -3.12 1.98 -12.88
N GLY A 82 -2.69 2.78 -13.84
CA GLY A 82 -3.06 2.71 -15.25
C GLY A 82 -4.18 3.66 -15.67
N VAL A 83 -4.73 4.48 -14.77
CA VAL A 83 -5.64 5.57 -15.18
C VAL A 83 -4.83 6.63 -15.89
N PRO A 84 -5.11 6.91 -17.17
CA PRO A 84 -4.50 8.07 -17.78
C PRO A 84 -5.05 9.33 -17.11
N MET A 85 -4.20 10.34 -16.86
CA MET A 85 -4.57 11.52 -16.06
C MET A 85 -5.76 12.32 -16.62
N TRP A 86 -5.97 12.27 -17.94
CA TRP A 86 -7.16 12.85 -18.57
C TRP A 86 -8.48 12.17 -18.17
N GLY A 87 -8.41 10.91 -17.73
CA GLY A 87 -9.54 10.12 -17.24
C GLY A 87 -9.89 10.40 -15.78
N VAL A 88 -9.00 11.06 -15.02
CA VAL A 88 -9.25 11.43 -13.63
C VAL A 88 -10.34 12.50 -13.53
N ALA A 89 -10.39 13.45 -14.46
CA ALA A 89 -11.39 14.52 -14.46
C ALA A 89 -12.85 14.02 -14.46
N PRO A 90 -13.27 13.16 -15.40
CA PRO A 90 -14.61 12.57 -15.37
C PRO A 90 -14.96 11.92 -14.03
N LEU A 91 -14.01 11.24 -13.38
CA LEU A 91 -14.23 10.55 -12.10
C LEU A 91 -14.49 11.52 -10.94
N ASN A 92 -14.06 12.77 -11.07
CA ASN A 92 -14.10 13.78 -10.00
C ASN A 92 -15.04 14.95 -10.27
N ASN A 93 -15.52 15.14 -11.50
CA ASN A 93 -16.21 16.37 -11.86
C ASN A 93 -17.63 16.51 -11.28
N ASN A 94 -18.42 15.44 -11.34
CA ASN A 94 -19.80 15.45 -10.83
C ASN A 94 -19.90 14.54 -9.61
N LEU A 95 -20.33 15.09 -8.46
CA LEU A 95 -20.50 14.33 -7.23
C LEU A 95 -21.93 13.79 -7.09
N SER A 96 -22.89 14.34 -7.82
CA SER A 96 -24.28 13.85 -7.76
C SER A 96 -24.41 12.58 -8.58
N LEU A 97 -24.55 11.45 -7.89
CA LEU A 97 -25.14 10.23 -8.44
C LEU A 97 -26.63 10.24 -8.11
N TRP A 98 -27.42 9.73 -9.05
CA TRP A 98 -28.88 9.64 -8.96
C TRP A 98 -29.60 10.97 -9.18
N ASP A 99 -30.82 10.91 -9.73
CA ASP A 99 -31.73 12.05 -9.93
C ASP A 99 -32.20 12.69 -8.61
N GLU A 100 -31.70 12.21 -7.48
CA GLU A 100 -32.03 12.66 -6.13
C GLU A 100 -30.84 13.41 -5.54
N ASN A 101 -30.71 14.71 -5.84
CA ASN A 101 -30.04 15.76 -5.06
C ASN A 101 -29.74 16.99 -5.94
N PRO A 102 -29.50 18.18 -5.34
CA PRO A 102 -28.88 19.26 -6.09
C PRO A 102 -27.54 18.80 -6.68
N LYS A 103 -27.24 19.25 -7.90
CA LYS A 103 -25.97 18.95 -8.57
C LYS A 103 -24.82 19.56 -7.78
N VAL A 104 -24.00 18.72 -7.14
CA VAL A 104 -22.77 19.14 -6.46
C VAL A 104 -21.59 18.93 -7.40
N LEU A 105 -20.88 20.01 -7.72
CA LEU A 105 -19.69 19.95 -8.57
C LEU A 105 -18.46 19.61 -7.73
N GLY A 106 -17.56 18.80 -8.28
CA GLY A 106 -16.35 18.37 -7.60
C GLY A 106 -15.24 19.41 -7.53
N GLY A 107 -15.31 20.48 -8.32
CA GLY A 107 -14.40 21.63 -8.23
C GLY A 107 -13.17 21.57 -9.15
N HIS A 108 -13.16 20.68 -10.15
CA HIS A 108 -12.08 20.56 -11.13
C HIS A 108 -12.35 21.26 -12.46
N ASN A 109 -13.43 22.02 -12.62
CA ASN A 109 -13.60 22.88 -13.79
C ASN A 109 -12.91 24.24 -13.55
N PRO A 110 -12.31 24.87 -14.58
CA PRO A 110 -11.73 26.21 -14.44
C PRO A 110 -12.72 27.27 -13.93
N GLY A 111 -14.02 27.12 -14.27
CA GLY A 111 -15.08 28.00 -13.82
C GLY A 111 -15.39 27.89 -12.31
N ASP A 112 -15.12 26.72 -11.72
CA ASP A 112 -15.55 26.38 -10.35
C ASP A 112 -14.85 27.22 -9.29
N VAL A 113 -13.69 27.80 -9.59
CA VAL A 113 -12.90 28.52 -8.59
C VAL A 113 -13.46 29.88 -8.23
N LYS A 114 -14.18 30.53 -9.15
CA LYS A 114 -14.93 31.74 -8.82
C LYS A 114 -16.12 31.41 -7.92
N SER A 115 -16.69 30.22 -8.06
CA SER A 115 -17.83 29.74 -7.28
C SER A 115 -17.44 28.83 -6.12
N TYR A 116 -16.15 28.62 -5.83
CA TYR A 116 -15.73 27.64 -4.83
C TYR A 116 -16.36 27.87 -3.44
N PRO A 117 -16.49 29.11 -2.93
CA PRO A 117 -17.22 29.35 -1.68
C PRO A 117 -18.67 28.87 -1.73
N ASP A 118 -19.36 29.06 -2.86
CA ASP A 118 -20.75 28.60 -3.03
C ASP A 118 -20.84 27.08 -3.19
N LEU A 119 -19.87 26.47 -3.89
CA LEU A 119 -19.76 25.01 -4.02
C LEU A 119 -19.49 24.35 -2.68
N LEU A 120 -18.55 24.90 -1.90
CA LEU A 120 -18.25 24.42 -0.56
C LEU A 120 -19.45 24.59 0.36
N LYS A 121 -20.14 25.72 0.30
CA LYS A 121 -21.38 25.93 1.06
C LYS A 121 -22.44 24.89 0.70
N SER A 122 -22.68 24.67 -0.59
CA SER A 122 -23.63 23.66 -1.06
C SER A 122 -23.25 22.24 -0.60
N TYR A 123 -21.97 21.88 -0.69
CA TYR A 123 -21.43 20.64 -0.14
C TYR A 123 -21.70 20.52 1.38
N MET A 124 -21.40 21.56 2.16
CA MET A 124 -21.62 21.57 3.61
C MET A 124 -23.10 21.51 4.00
N GLU A 125 -24.02 22.02 3.17
CA GLU A 125 -25.47 21.94 3.41
C GLU A 125 -26.02 20.53 3.17
N GLN A 126 -25.46 19.83 2.18
CA GLN A 126 -25.90 18.50 1.76
C GLN A 126 -25.20 17.35 2.50
N ARG A 127 -24.06 17.60 3.15
CA ARG A 127 -23.34 16.59 3.93
C ARG A 127 -24.10 16.23 5.21
N ILE A 128 -23.90 15.01 5.71
CA ILE A 128 -24.46 14.58 7.00
C ILE A 128 -24.05 15.52 8.14
N GLU A 129 -24.96 15.66 9.10
CA GLU A 129 -24.68 16.37 10.34
C GLU A 129 -23.96 15.45 11.32
N VAL A 130 -22.95 16.00 11.99
CA VAL A 130 -22.22 15.34 13.07
C VAL A 130 -23.11 15.26 14.30
N ARG A 131 -23.34 14.05 14.83
CA ARG A 131 -24.21 13.78 15.99
C ARG A 131 -23.46 12.97 17.05
N PRO A 132 -22.60 13.61 17.85
CA PRO A 132 -21.74 12.93 18.81
C PRO A 132 -22.51 12.07 19.83
N GLU A 133 -23.74 12.45 20.15
CA GLU A 133 -24.62 11.71 21.06
C GLU A 133 -24.99 10.31 20.57
N THR A 134 -24.77 10.01 19.29
CA THR A 134 -25.04 8.70 18.66
C THR A 134 -23.80 7.82 18.54
N TRP A 135 -22.65 8.32 18.95
CA TRP A 135 -21.38 7.65 18.72
C TRP A 135 -21.18 6.42 19.63
N LEU A 136 -20.42 5.46 19.11
CA LEU A 136 -19.73 4.49 19.95
C LEU A 136 -18.66 5.22 20.79
N PRO A 137 -18.39 4.79 22.03
CA PRO A 137 -17.54 5.54 22.96
C PRO A 137 -16.15 5.82 22.41
N CYS A 138 -15.58 4.89 21.63
CA CYS A 138 -14.27 5.06 21.03
C CYS A 138 -14.15 6.28 20.10
N PHE A 139 -15.25 6.85 19.59
CA PHE A 139 -15.21 8.04 18.74
C PHE A 139 -15.38 9.35 19.52
N ASP A 140 -15.73 9.27 20.80
CA ASP A 140 -15.87 10.45 21.64
C ASP A 140 -14.55 11.22 21.74
N LYS A 141 -14.65 12.54 21.85
CA LYS A 141 -13.48 13.42 21.94
C LYS A 141 -12.54 13.04 23.08
N SER A 142 -13.07 12.50 24.18
CA SER A 142 -12.30 12.02 25.33
C SER A 142 -11.38 10.84 25.02
N HIS A 143 -11.64 10.10 23.94
CA HIS A 143 -10.86 8.94 23.54
C HIS A 143 -9.72 9.28 22.59
N TRP A 144 -9.45 10.56 22.35
CA TRP A 144 -8.36 11.04 21.50
C TRP A 144 -7.18 11.57 22.30
N TYR A 145 -5.98 11.07 21.98
CA TYR A 145 -4.71 11.53 22.53
C TYR A 145 -3.96 12.42 21.54
N ASP A 146 -3.35 13.47 22.08
CA ASP A 146 -2.50 14.40 21.33
C ASP A 146 -1.22 13.70 20.82
N LEU A 147 -0.82 14.04 19.61
CA LEU A 147 0.50 13.70 19.08
C LEU A 147 1.42 14.93 19.23
N ILE A 148 2.45 14.82 20.07
CA ILE A 148 3.53 15.81 20.12
C ILE A 148 4.54 15.47 19.03
N LEU A 149 4.83 16.43 18.16
CA LEU A 149 5.77 16.21 17.08
C LEU A 149 7.22 16.34 17.59
N PRO A 150 8.14 15.44 17.21
CA PRO A 150 9.55 15.58 17.54
C PRO A 150 10.17 16.82 16.88
N GLU A 151 9.68 17.16 15.69
CA GLU A 151 10.03 18.38 14.95
C GLU A 151 8.74 19.12 14.60
N PRO A 152 8.60 20.41 14.94
CA PRO A 152 7.40 21.16 14.63
C PRO A 152 7.13 21.21 13.13
N ASP A 153 5.90 20.93 12.74
CA ASP A 153 5.47 21.04 11.35
C ASP A 153 5.18 22.51 11.00
N THR A 154 5.35 22.87 9.75
CA THR A 154 5.18 24.24 9.26
C THR A 154 4.16 24.27 8.14
N VAL A 155 3.03 24.96 8.36
CA VAL A 155 1.95 25.11 7.39
C VAL A 155 1.84 26.54 6.91
N LYS A 156 1.55 26.72 5.63
CA LYS A 156 1.30 28.03 5.03
C LYS A 156 -0.22 28.26 4.94
N GLU A 157 -0.69 29.32 5.56
CA GLU A 157 -2.10 29.71 5.57
C GLU A 157 -2.50 30.39 4.24
N GLU A 158 -3.81 30.58 4.03
CA GLU A 158 -4.33 31.19 2.79
C GLU A 158 -3.85 32.63 2.57
N ASP A 159 -3.66 33.38 3.66
CA ASP A 159 -3.12 34.75 3.65
C ASP A 159 -1.60 34.79 3.39
N GLY A 160 -0.96 33.63 3.24
CA GLY A 160 0.46 33.47 3.00
C GLY A 160 1.33 33.49 4.26
N THR A 161 0.73 33.65 5.45
CA THR A 161 1.45 33.51 6.72
C THR A 161 1.82 32.06 6.97
N THR A 162 2.78 31.85 7.85
CA THR A 162 3.28 30.53 8.22
C THR A 162 2.94 30.26 9.68
N ARG A 163 2.26 29.14 9.95
CA ARG A 163 1.95 28.65 11.30
C ARG A 163 2.78 27.42 11.60
N THR A 164 3.37 27.39 12.78
CA THR A 164 4.08 26.21 13.30
C THR A 164 3.11 25.37 14.12
N ILE A 165 3.10 24.06 13.87
CA ILE A 165 2.29 23.06 14.56
C ILE A 165 3.26 22.21 15.38
N GLU A 166 3.23 22.37 16.69
CA GLU A 166 4.06 21.57 17.61
C GLU A 166 3.38 20.26 18.03
N LYS A 167 2.04 20.25 17.98
CA LYS A 167 1.22 19.07 18.30
C LYS A 167 -0.04 19.00 17.46
N TRP A 168 -0.47 17.79 17.14
CA TRP A 168 -1.80 17.51 16.60
C TRP A 168 -2.72 17.13 17.75
N SER A 169 -3.79 17.91 17.94
CA SER A 169 -4.73 17.74 19.05
C SER A 169 -6.15 17.97 18.56
N VAL A 170 -7.06 17.13 19.04
CA VAL A 170 -8.51 17.35 18.85
C VAL A 170 -9.04 18.54 19.64
N ASP A 171 -8.26 19.14 20.54
CA ASP A 171 -8.66 20.36 21.22
C ASP A 171 -8.58 21.60 20.31
N ASP A 172 -7.83 21.53 19.21
CA ASP A 172 -7.90 22.53 18.14
C ASP A 172 -9.22 22.34 17.36
N GLU A 173 -10.09 23.35 17.38
CA GLU A 173 -11.39 23.30 16.70
C GLU A 173 -11.27 23.00 15.20
N ARG A 174 -10.21 23.49 14.54
CA ARG A 174 -9.99 23.21 13.12
C ARG A 174 -9.75 21.72 12.89
N VAL A 175 -8.93 21.10 13.73
CA VAL A 175 -8.66 19.65 13.68
C VAL A 175 -9.92 18.86 14.02
N TRP A 176 -10.62 19.24 15.09
CA TRP A 176 -11.83 18.54 15.52
C TRP A 176 -12.96 18.61 14.50
N ASN A 177 -13.14 19.75 13.81
CA ASN A 177 -14.16 19.87 12.76
C ASN A 177 -13.97 18.83 11.64
N GLU A 178 -12.71 18.52 11.31
CA GLU A 178 -12.38 17.50 10.31
C GLU A 178 -12.50 16.08 10.89
N VAL A 179 -11.89 15.84 12.05
CA VAL A 179 -11.88 14.52 12.71
C VAL A 179 -13.29 14.07 13.13
N SER A 180 -14.12 14.97 13.68
CA SER A 180 -15.49 14.66 14.08
C SER A 180 -16.36 14.25 12.89
N PHE A 181 -16.14 14.82 11.71
CA PHE A 181 -16.85 14.42 10.50
C PHE A 181 -16.40 13.04 10.01
N ILE A 182 -15.10 12.72 10.09
CA ILE A 182 -14.58 11.37 9.80
C ILE A 182 -15.14 10.35 10.79
N ASN A 183 -15.18 10.68 12.09
CA ASN A 183 -15.78 9.85 13.14
C ASN A 183 -17.26 9.58 12.85
N GLU A 184 -18.00 10.60 12.42
CA GLU A 184 -19.42 10.46 12.06
C GLU A 184 -19.62 9.45 10.94
N ILE A 185 -18.84 9.53 9.85
CA ILE A 185 -18.92 8.59 8.72
C ILE A 185 -18.57 7.17 9.19
N THR A 186 -17.46 7.04 9.93
CA THR A 186 -16.96 5.75 10.46
C THR A 186 -18.00 5.10 11.39
N ASN A 187 -18.57 5.87 12.31
CA ASN A 187 -19.61 5.42 13.23
C ASN A 187 -20.86 4.94 12.49
N ARG A 188 -21.36 5.71 11.51
CA ARG A 188 -22.53 5.32 10.72
C ARG A 188 -22.30 4.05 9.91
N MET A 189 -21.12 3.88 9.32
CA MET A 189 -20.76 2.65 8.61
C MET A 189 -20.75 1.45 9.54
N LEU A 190 -20.11 1.55 10.71
CA LEU A 190 -20.06 0.47 11.69
C LEU A 190 -21.44 0.13 12.25
N LEU A 191 -22.25 1.12 12.62
CA LEU A 191 -23.62 0.90 13.11
C LEU A 191 -24.53 0.28 12.03
N ALA A 192 -24.38 0.67 10.76
CA ALA A 192 -25.12 0.03 9.67
C ALA A 192 -24.74 -1.45 9.51
N LEU A 193 -23.44 -1.76 9.55
CA LEU A 193 -22.94 -3.14 9.51
C LEU A 193 -23.48 -3.99 10.68
N ILE A 194 -23.49 -3.41 11.88
CA ILE A 194 -24.04 -4.06 13.09
C ILE A 194 -25.53 -4.30 12.90
N ARG A 195 -26.31 -3.29 12.52
CA ARG A 195 -27.77 -3.38 12.39
C ARG A 195 -28.18 -4.42 11.35
N ASP A 196 -27.48 -4.44 10.22
CA ASP A 196 -27.83 -5.28 9.08
C ASP A 196 -27.24 -6.69 9.19
N ASN A 197 -26.68 -7.02 10.36
CA ASN A 197 -26.16 -8.33 10.68
C ASN A 197 -25.10 -8.79 9.67
N ASN A 198 -24.18 -7.89 9.32
CA ASN A 198 -23.13 -8.17 8.35
C ASN A 198 -22.39 -9.46 8.74
N THR A 199 -22.35 -10.41 7.81
CA THR A 199 -21.85 -11.76 8.10
C THR A 199 -20.37 -11.78 8.45
N TRP A 200 -19.55 -10.95 7.80
CA TRP A 200 -18.12 -10.87 8.09
C TRP A 200 -17.91 -10.31 9.50
N LEU A 201 -18.54 -9.18 9.85
CA LEU A 201 -18.42 -8.58 11.18
C LEU A 201 -18.97 -9.51 12.28
N GLY A 202 -20.10 -10.16 12.02
CA GLY A 202 -20.65 -11.17 12.93
C GLY A 202 -19.70 -12.35 13.12
N THR A 203 -18.99 -12.76 12.08
CA THR A 203 -17.96 -13.83 12.16
C THR A 203 -16.76 -13.38 12.96
N LEU A 204 -16.28 -12.14 12.79
CA LEU A 204 -15.20 -11.60 13.64
C LEU A 204 -15.61 -11.61 15.12
N LEU A 205 -16.80 -11.08 15.44
CA LEU A 205 -17.26 -10.88 16.82
C LEU A 205 -17.64 -12.19 17.54
N TYR A 206 -18.31 -13.10 16.82
CA TYR A 206 -18.94 -14.29 17.41
C TYR A 206 -18.43 -15.61 16.84
N GLY A 207 -17.69 -15.58 15.74
CA GLY A 207 -17.06 -16.76 15.17
C GLY A 207 -16.08 -17.34 16.17
N ARG A 208 -16.38 -18.55 16.63
CA ARG A 208 -15.51 -19.29 17.54
C ARG A 208 -14.86 -20.45 16.81
N VAL A 209 -13.54 -20.45 16.88
CA VAL A 209 -12.59 -21.44 16.39
C VAL A 209 -12.63 -22.73 17.20
N GLN A 210 -13.71 -23.05 17.92
CA GLN A 210 -13.79 -24.28 18.74
C GLN A 210 -13.70 -25.56 17.88
N ARG A 211 -13.94 -25.40 16.57
CA ARG A 211 -13.83 -26.45 15.55
C ARG A 211 -12.44 -26.62 14.96
N TRP A 212 -11.61 -25.57 14.90
CA TRP A 212 -10.26 -25.71 14.33
C TRP A 212 -9.46 -26.75 15.14
N TYR A 213 -9.72 -26.83 16.44
CA TYR A 213 -9.01 -27.71 17.35
C TYR A 213 -9.66 -29.06 17.69
N GLU A 214 -10.89 -29.34 17.27
CA GLU A 214 -11.28 -30.76 17.21
C GLU A 214 -10.66 -31.47 15.99
N LEU A 215 -10.12 -30.69 15.04
CA LEU A 215 -9.71 -31.13 13.70
C LEU A 215 -8.19 -31.27 13.48
N PHE A 216 -7.34 -30.78 14.37
CA PHE A 216 -5.90 -31.00 14.25
C PHE A 216 -5.32 -31.94 15.31
N GLU A 217 -6.15 -32.48 16.22
CA GLU A 217 -5.73 -33.46 17.23
C GLU A 217 -5.76 -34.93 16.73
N ASP A 218 -6.51 -35.27 15.67
CA ASP A 218 -6.54 -36.64 15.10
C ASP A 218 -5.50 -36.87 13.97
N LEU A 219 -4.73 -35.84 13.57
CA LEU A 219 -3.71 -35.97 12.52
C LEU A 219 -2.36 -36.52 13.02
N GLU A 220 -2.19 -36.78 14.32
CA GLU A 220 -1.12 -37.66 14.84
C GLU A 220 -1.61 -39.11 15.08
N GLY A 221 -2.92 -39.40 14.95
CA GLY A 221 -3.47 -40.75 15.11
C GLY A 221 -3.39 -41.65 13.87
N ALA A 222 -3.05 -41.09 12.71
CA ALA A 222 -2.95 -41.80 11.43
C ALA A 222 -1.65 -42.64 11.26
N GLY A 223 -0.97 -42.98 12.37
CA GLY A 223 0.19 -43.87 12.38
C GLY A 223 -0.04 -45.25 13.03
N ALA A 224 -1.22 -45.52 13.60
CA ALA A 224 -1.45 -46.78 14.34
C ALA A 224 -2.66 -47.57 13.80
N GLY A 225 -2.46 -48.26 12.68
CA GLY A 225 -3.43 -49.23 12.17
C GLY A 225 -2.88 -50.18 11.09
N GLY A 226 -2.44 -51.37 11.52
CA GLY A 226 -2.16 -52.56 10.69
C GLY A 226 -0.66 -52.74 10.40
N ASP A 227 0.00 -53.86 10.70
CA ASP A 227 -0.39 -55.28 10.60
C ASP A 227 0.31 -56.08 11.74
N GLY A 228 -0.19 -57.17 12.33
CA GLY A 228 -0.88 -58.29 11.72
C GLY A 228 0.08 -59.50 11.58
N ASN A 229 -0.05 -60.46 12.50
CA ASN A 229 0.34 -61.89 12.43
C ASN A 229 1.74 -62.37 12.89
N GLY A 230 1.73 -63.37 13.78
CA GLY A 230 2.44 -64.63 13.49
C GLY A 230 3.36 -65.22 14.58
N HIS A 231 2.78 -66.09 15.42
CA HIS A 231 3.31 -67.37 15.95
C HIS A 231 4.82 -67.66 16.17
N GLY A 232 5.11 -68.19 17.37
CA GLY A 232 6.22 -69.12 17.71
C GLY A 232 7.46 -68.40 18.24
N GLY A 233 8.12 -68.72 19.35
CA GLY A 233 8.29 -69.94 20.13
C GLY A 233 9.80 -70.07 20.44
N HIS A 234 10.17 -70.49 21.67
CA HIS A 234 11.54 -70.80 22.16
C HIS A 234 12.50 -69.59 22.31
N ASP A 235 12.97 -69.26 23.52
CA ASP A 235 13.93 -69.90 24.45
C ASP A 235 15.35 -69.29 24.31
N ASP A 236 16.01 -69.18 25.47
CA ASP A 236 17.45 -68.94 25.73
C ASP A 236 17.94 -67.48 25.65
N ASP A 237 18.46 -66.90 26.76
CA ASP A 237 19.87 -66.98 27.23
C ASP A 237 20.79 -66.41 26.12
N ASP A 238 21.44 -65.25 26.24
CA ASP A 238 22.67 -64.91 26.97
C ASP A 238 22.82 -63.36 26.93
N GLY A 239 23.33 -62.62 27.91
CA GLY A 239 24.74 -62.64 28.28
C GLY A 239 25.55 -61.53 27.58
N TYR A 240 25.74 -60.41 28.31
CA TYR A 240 27.03 -59.71 28.49
C TYR A 240 27.68 -58.89 27.33
N ASP A 241 28.28 -57.77 27.79
CA ASP A 241 29.34 -56.91 27.21
C ASP A 241 29.10 -56.00 25.98
N GLY A 242 29.20 -54.69 26.25
CA GLY A 242 30.47 -54.01 25.93
C GLY A 242 30.46 -52.91 24.86
N TYR A 243 30.91 -51.74 25.32
CA TYR A 243 31.76 -50.75 24.61
C TYR A 243 31.17 -49.74 23.60
N ASP A 244 31.36 -48.48 24.00
CA ASP A 244 31.79 -47.25 23.29
C ASP A 244 31.81 -47.21 21.76
N GLY A 245 31.35 -46.07 21.23
CA GLY A 245 31.80 -45.55 19.94
C GLY A 245 30.84 -44.51 19.37
N TYR A 246 31.23 -43.24 19.48
CA TYR A 246 30.74 -42.19 18.58
C TYR A 246 31.11 -42.57 17.14
N ASP A 247 30.21 -42.35 16.20
CA ASP A 247 30.54 -41.72 14.92
C ASP A 247 29.25 -41.28 14.20
N ASP A 248 29.37 -40.09 13.62
CA ASP A 248 28.48 -39.47 12.64
C ASP A 248 28.24 -40.39 11.44
N ASP A 249 27.01 -40.43 10.92
CA ASP A 249 26.72 -40.15 9.50
C ASP A 249 25.24 -40.41 9.14
N ASP A 250 24.75 -39.54 8.25
CA ASP A 250 23.79 -39.78 7.17
C ASP A 250 22.32 -40.11 7.45
N GLY A 251 21.43 -39.19 7.06
CA GLY A 251 20.04 -39.56 6.78
C GLY A 251 19.11 -38.40 6.41
N TYR A 252 19.02 -38.11 5.11
CA TYR A 252 17.85 -37.61 4.38
C TYR A 252 16.63 -37.18 5.22
N TYR A 253 16.30 -35.89 5.23
CA TYR A 253 14.93 -35.46 5.52
C TYR A 253 14.15 -35.42 4.21
N ASP A 254 13.20 -36.35 4.09
CA ASP A 254 12.20 -36.42 3.03
C ASP A 254 11.29 -35.19 3.06
N ASP A 255 11.12 -34.63 1.87
CA ASP A 255 10.48 -33.36 1.52
C ASP A 255 8.96 -33.51 1.26
N GLU A 256 8.29 -34.46 1.93
CA GLU A 256 6.88 -34.82 1.61
C GLU A 256 5.84 -34.27 2.59
N GLY A 257 6.23 -33.43 3.57
CA GLY A 257 5.31 -32.85 4.55
C GLY A 257 4.57 -31.58 4.09
N GLU A 258 5.16 -30.77 3.21
CA GLU A 258 4.67 -29.39 2.97
C GLU A 258 3.57 -29.29 1.90
N SER A 259 3.25 -30.38 1.19
CA SER A 259 2.31 -30.35 0.05
C SER A 259 0.82 -30.34 0.43
N LYS A 260 0.42 -30.55 1.69
CA LYS A 260 -1.00 -30.72 2.07
C LYS A 260 -1.67 -29.51 2.73
N LEU A 261 -0.97 -28.38 2.85
CA LEU A 261 -1.52 -27.15 3.44
C LEU A 261 -2.27 -26.26 2.43
N ARG A 262 -2.28 -26.61 1.13
CA ARG A 262 -2.66 -25.70 0.03
C ARG A 262 -4.16 -25.52 -0.26
N ASP A 263 -5.07 -26.20 0.44
CA ASP A 263 -6.53 -26.07 0.22
C ASP A 263 -7.28 -25.60 1.47
N ARG A 264 -6.86 -24.49 2.10
CA ARG A 264 -7.52 -23.94 3.31
C ARG A 264 -8.21 -22.61 3.05
N VAL A 265 -9.33 -22.63 2.32
CA VAL A 265 -10.33 -21.55 2.36
C VAL A 265 -11.49 -22.04 3.21
N ILE A 266 -11.57 -21.61 4.47
CA ILE A 266 -12.69 -21.95 5.34
C ILE A 266 -13.36 -20.69 5.87
N LEU A 267 -14.29 -20.17 5.06
CA LEU A 267 -15.29 -19.21 5.49
C LEU A 267 -16.57 -19.98 5.80
N TYR A 268 -16.87 -20.24 7.08
CA TYR A 268 -18.14 -20.83 7.49
C TYR A 268 -18.92 -19.86 8.37
N THR A 269 -20.15 -19.56 7.96
CA THR A 269 -21.12 -18.87 8.81
C THR A 269 -21.47 -19.75 10.02
N PRO A 270 -22.00 -19.22 11.14
CA PRO A 270 -22.40 -20.05 12.29
C PRO A 270 -23.43 -21.13 11.93
N THR A 271 -24.23 -20.90 10.88
CA THR A 271 -25.14 -21.91 10.33
C THR A 271 -24.37 -23.08 9.73
N ILE A 272 -23.35 -22.79 8.93
CA ILE A 272 -22.50 -23.82 8.33
C ILE A 272 -21.66 -24.51 9.42
N GLU A 273 -21.13 -23.75 10.39
CA GLU A 273 -20.38 -24.28 11.52
C GLU A 273 -21.23 -25.22 12.38
N ARG A 274 -22.48 -24.85 12.66
CA ARG A 274 -23.44 -25.72 13.37
C ARG A 274 -23.70 -27.01 12.62
N GLU A 275 -23.96 -26.91 11.32
CA GLU A 275 -24.24 -28.10 10.50
C GLU A 275 -23.04 -29.03 10.49
N LEU A 276 -21.84 -28.47 10.32
CA LEU A 276 -20.63 -29.25 10.42
C LEU A 276 -20.51 -29.84 11.85
N CYS A 277 -20.79 -29.12 12.94
CA CYS A 277 -20.57 -29.59 14.34
C CYS A 277 -21.44 -30.82 14.60
N ARG A 278 -22.65 -30.75 14.07
CA ARG A 278 -23.59 -31.86 14.00
C ARG A 278 -22.99 -33.05 13.24
N THR A 279 -22.39 -32.84 12.07
CA THR A 279 -21.72 -33.91 11.30
C THR A 279 -20.58 -34.56 12.08
N MET A 280 -19.84 -33.80 12.90
CA MET A 280 -18.71 -34.33 13.70
C MET A 280 -19.12 -34.91 15.06
N ASN A 281 -20.41 -34.88 15.41
CA ASN A 281 -20.91 -35.23 16.75
C ASN A 281 -20.22 -34.44 17.88
N ARG A 282 -19.96 -33.16 17.62
CA ARG A 282 -19.32 -32.26 18.57
C ARG A 282 -20.31 -31.18 19.01
N PRO A 283 -20.30 -30.78 20.29
CA PRO A 283 -21.21 -29.76 20.77
C PRO A 283 -20.92 -28.44 20.03
N PHE A 284 -21.94 -27.87 19.39
CA PHE A 284 -21.84 -26.51 18.86
C PHE A 284 -21.78 -25.54 20.05
N VAL A 285 -20.59 -24.96 20.28
CA VAL A 285 -20.35 -23.99 21.36
C VAL A 285 -20.36 -22.54 20.84
N GLY A 286 -20.43 -22.37 19.52
CA GLY A 286 -20.68 -21.07 18.92
C GLY A 286 -21.99 -20.49 19.45
N GLN A 287 -22.04 -19.19 19.69
CA GLN A 287 -23.33 -18.54 19.78
C GLN A 287 -23.88 -18.44 18.35
N ASN A 288 -25.21 -18.51 18.16
CA ASN A 288 -25.75 -17.92 16.93
C ASN A 288 -25.15 -16.51 16.81
N ILE A 289 -24.78 -16.05 15.61
CA ILE A 289 -24.59 -14.61 15.42
C ILE A 289 -25.82 -13.97 16.06
N GLU A 290 -25.60 -13.20 17.13
CA GLU A 290 -26.66 -12.69 17.98
C GLU A 290 -27.61 -11.92 17.06
N PRO A 291 -28.84 -12.40 16.77
CA PRO A 291 -29.67 -11.82 15.72
C PRO A 291 -30.21 -10.43 16.09
N ASP A 292 -30.20 -10.08 17.38
CA ASP A 292 -30.59 -8.77 17.88
C ASP A 292 -29.48 -7.72 17.65
N ALA A 293 -29.77 -6.74 16.80
CA ALA A 293 -28.87 -5.63 16.51
C ALA A 293 -28.47 -4.83 17.75
N GLN A 294 -29.38 -4.62 18.72
CA GLN A 294 -29.10 -3.83 19.92
C GLN A 294 -28.11 -4.54 20.84
N LYS A 295 -28.22 -5.87 20.95
CA LYS A 295 -27.24 -6.65 21.71
C LYS A 295 -25.88 -6.70 21.03
N ARG A 296 -25.84 -6.79 19.69
CA ARG A 296 -24.58 -6.69 18.93
C ARG A 296 -23.93 -5.33 19.11
N GLU A 297 -24.72 -4.26 18.99
CA GLU A 297 -24.23 -2.89 19.22
C GLU A 297 -23.69 -2.75 20.63
N LYS A 298 -24.43 -3.23 21.64
CA LYS A 298 -23.97 -3.21 23.03
C LYS A 298 -22.66 -3.98 23.18
N PHE A 299 -22.52 -5.17 22.59
CA PHE A 299 -21.28 -5.93 22.68
C PHE A 299 -20.09 -5.20 22.03
N VAL A 300 -20.28 -4.62 20.84
CA VAL A 300 -19.25 -3.81 20.19
C VAL A 300 -18.89 -2.58 21.03
N ARG A 301 -19.91 -1.93 21.62
CA ARG A 301 -19.73 -0.79 22.53
C ARG A 301 -18.91 -1.16 23.75
N ASP A 302 -19.21 -2.30 24.38
CA ASP A 302 -18.50 -2.81 25.55
C ASP A 302 -17.04 -3.18 25.20
N LEU A 303 -16.78 -3.77 24.02
CA LEU A 303 -15.42 -4.07 23.57
C LEU A 303 -14.61 -2.80 23.33
N LEU A 304 -15.20 -1.80 22.65
CA LEU A 304 -14.52 -0.58 22.24
C LEU A 304 -14.46 0.51 23.32
N GLU A 305 -14.97 0.25 24.53
CA GLU A 305 -14.96 1.21 25.65
C GLU A 305 -13.55 1.74 25.96
N HIS A 306 -12.53 0.88 25.80
CA HIS A 306 -11.12 1.17 26.05
C HIS A 306 -10.28 1.17 24.76
N HIS A 307 -10.91 1.45 23.63
CA HIS A 307 -10.20 1.77 22.39
C HIS A 307 -9.99 3.27 22.28
N TYR A 308 -8.75 3.68 22.04
CA TYR A 308 -8.37 5.09 21.96
C TYR A 308 -7.75 5.43 20.61
N TRP A 309 -7.88 6.69 20.19
CA TRP A 309 -7.30 7.20 18.97
C TRP A 309 -6.14 8.16 19.22
N SER A 310 -5.22 8.23 18.28
CA SER A 310 -4.20 9.28 18.21
C SER A 310 -3.80 9.52 16.75
N PHE A 311 -2.72 10.26 16.54
CA PHE A 311 -2.19 10.54 15.22
C PHE A 311 -0.83 9.85 15.02
N LEU A 312 -0.51 9.49 13.78
CA LEU A 312 0.85 9.16 13.35
C LEU A 312 1.57 10.42 12.86
N VAL A 313 2.90 10.44 13.00
CA VAL A 313 3.74 11.48 12.42
C VAL A 313 3.55 11.54 10.90
N PRO A 314 3.61 12.73 10.28
CA PRO A 314 3.37 12.88 8.84
C PRO A 314 4.31 12.02 7.96
N SER A 315 5.54 11.80 8.41
CA SER A 315 6.55 11.00 7.71
C SER A 315 6.30 9.50 7.75
N ASN A 316 5.32 9.03 8.53
CA ASN A 316 4.99 7.62 8.56
C ASN A 316 4.33 7.23 7.22
N PRO A 317 4.82 6.20 6.51
CA PRO A 317 4.19 5.76 5.27
C PRO A 317 2.81 5.11 5.47
N ALA A 318 2.50 4.62 6.68
CA ALA A 318 1.22 4.01 6.97
C ALA A 318 0.10 5.07 7.09
N HIS A 319 -1.08 4.77 6.55
CA HIS A 319 -2.27 5.61 6.69
C HIS A 319 -2.91 5.47 8.07
N GLY A 320 -2.84 4.28 8.64
CA GLY A 320 -3.25 4.01 10.00
C GLY A 320 -2.42 2.87 10.60
N ASN A 321 -2.55 2.70 11.91
CA ASN A 321 -2.13 1.48 12.57
C ASN A 321 -2.92 1.22 13.84
N THR A 322 -2.96 -0.05 14.23
CA THR A 322 -3.50 -0.48 15.51
C THR A 322 -2.41 -1.13 16.33
N SER A 323 -2.36 -0.78 17.61
CA SER A 323 -1.45 -1.40 18.56
C SER A 323 -2.15 -1.72 19.86
N ARG A 324 -1.69 -2.77 20.53
CA ARG A 324 -2.11 -3.11 21.89
C ARG A 324 -1.29 -2.30 22.90
N GLY A 325 -1.97 -1.62 23.82
CA GLY A 325 -1.30 -0.88 24.90
C GLY A 325 -1.18 -1.70 26.19
N PHE A 326 -2.30 -2.28 26.63
CA PHE A 326 -2.43 -3.12 27.82
C PHE A 326 -3.48 -4.21 27.56
N PRO A 327 -3.65 -5.20 28.46
CA PRO A 327 -4.83 -6.05 28.43
C PRO A 327 -6.10 -5.21 28.34
N LEU A 328 -7.01 -5.55 27.42
CA LEU A 328 -8.27 -4.85 27.16
C LEU A 328 -8.12 -3.40 26.68
N THR A 329 -6.94 -2.93 26.27
CA THR A 329 -6.75 -1.56 25.75
C THR A 329 -6.00 -1.58 24.42
N THR A 330 -6.59 -0.92 23.43
CA THR A 330 -6.01 -0.79 22.09
C THR A 330 -5.96 0.67 21.67
N PHE A 331 -5.00 0.99 20.80
CA PHE A 331 -4.80 2.31 20.22
C PHE A 331 -4.84 2.22 18.71
N GLY A 332 -5.80 2.90 18.09
CA GLY A 332 -5.82 3.21 16.67
C GLY A 332 -5.10 4.53 16.42
N ARG A 333 -4.38 4.65 15.30
CA ARG A 333 -3.76 5.92 14.90
C ARG A 333 -4.04 6.18 13.43
N ILE A 334 -4.25 7.44 13.08
CA ILE A 334 -4.40 7.90 11.70
C ILE A 334 -3.29 8.89 11.34
N ASN A 335 -2.85 8.90 10.09
CA ASN A 335 -1.76 9.75 9.68
C ASN A 335 -2.13 11.25 9.72
N SER A 336 -1.37 12.04 10.49
CA SER A 336 -1.62 13.49 10.65
C SER A 336 -1.41 14.29 9.37
N ALA A 337 -0.65 13.79 8.39
CA ALA A 337 -0.54 14.41 7.08
C ALA A 337 -1.92 14.56 6.41
N ILE A 338 -2.80 13.57 6.60
CA ILE A 338 -4.16 13.58 6.04
C ILE A 338 -4.99 14.73 6.63
N ILE A 339 -4.94 14.85 7.96
CA ILE A 339 -5.64 15.89 8.71
C ILE A 339 -5.09 17.27 8.35
N ARG A 340 -3.77 17.38 8.16
CA ARG A 340 -3.12 18.60 7.66
C ARG A 340 -3.69 19.02 6.31
N TYR A 341 -3.87 18.11 5.36
CA TYR A 341 -4.45 18.43 4.06
C TYR A 341 -5.90 18.92 4.17
N LEU A 342 -6.73 18.31 5.02
CA LEU A 342 -8.11 18.77 5.21
C LEU A 342 -8.19 20.18 5.83
N CYS A 343 -7.33 20.43 6.83
CA CYS A 343 -7.30 21.67 7.59
C CYS A 343 -6.66 22.85 6.84
N TYR A 344 -5.60 22.59 6.06
CA TYR A 344 -4.74 23.63 5.48
C TYR A 344 -4.49 23.46 3.97
N GLY A 345 -4.93 22.35 3.38
CA GLY A 345 -4.75 22.06 1.96
C GLY A 345 -5.75 22.80 1.08
N ARG A 346 -5.32 23.15 -0.14
CA ARG A 346 -6.15 23.79 -1.16
C ARG A 346 -6.89 22.74 -1.99
N LEU A 347 -7.78 22.02 -1.32
CA LEU A 347 -8.50 20.88 -1.87
C LEU A 347 -9.74 21.30 -2.67
N THR A 348 -10.05 20.59 -3.74
CA THR A 348 -11.37 20.59 -4.38
C THR A 348 -12.39 19.84 -3.53
N ILE A 349 -13.68 19.94 -3.85
CA ILE A 349 -14.72 19.20 -3.12
C ILE A 349 -14.56 17.69 -3.33
N SER A 350 -14.20 17.26 -4.55
CA SER A 350 -13.96 15.85 -4.84
C SER A 350 -12.76 15.27 -4.09
N GLU A 351 -11.66 16.02 -3.98
CA GLU A 351 -10.49 15.61 -3.20
C GLU A 351 -10.83 15.49 -1.71
N ARG A 352 -11.62 16.42 -1.16
CA ARG A 352 -12.17 16.29 0.20
C ARG A 352 -12.98 15.02 0.36
N CYS A 353 -13.85 14.71 -0.61
CA CYS A 353 -14.66 13.50 -0.58
C CYS A 353 -13.79 12.23 -0.56
N VAL A 354 -12.73 12.19 -1.38
CA VAL A 354 -11.76 11.09 -1.40
C VAL A 354 -11.10 10.92 -0.04
N ILE A 355 -10.54 12.01 0.50
CA ILE A 355 -9.79 11.99 1.75
C ILE A 355 -10.68 11.59 2.95
N TYR A 356 -11.89 12.14 3.08
CA TYR A 356 -12.80 11.76 4.17
C TYR A 356 -13.20 10.28 4.10
N ALA A 357 -13.56 9.79 2.91
CA ALA A 357 -13.99 8.40 2.74
C ALA A 357 -12.84 7.41 2.99
N GLU A 358 -11.65 7.68 2.44
CA GLU A 358 -10.44 6.88 2.68
C GLU A 358 -10.07 6.84 4.17
N THR A 359 -10.07 8.00 4.84
CA THR A 359 -9.72 8.04 6.27
C THR A 359 -10.75 7.28 7.11
N ALA A 360 -12.04 7.42 6.80
CA ALA A 360 -13.08 6.65 7.47
C ALA A 360 -12.91 5.14 7.23
N MET A 361 -12.62 4.70 6.01
CA MET A 361 -12.33 3.28 5.71
C MET A 361 -11.09 2.78 6.44
N THR A 362 -10.05 3.61 6.54
CA THR A 362 -8.83 3.30 7.31
C THR A 362 -9.17 3.16 8.80
N MET A 363 -10.00 4.04 9.36
CA MET A 363 -10.44 3.90 10.75
C MET A 363 -11.23 2.61 10.98
N ILE A 364 -12.12 2.22 10.06
CA ILE A 364 -12.84 0.94 10.17
C ILE A 364 -11.89 -0.25 10.06
N HIS A 365 -10.94 -0.19 9.13
CA HIS A 365 -9.87 -1.19 8.97
C HIS A 365 -9.13 -1.41 10.29
N GLU A 366 -8.65 -0.33 10.90
CA GLU A 366 -7.95 -0.38 12.18
C GLU A 366 -8.87 -0.84 13.33
N LEU A 367 -10.15 -0.47 13.31
CA LEU A 367 -11.11 -0.98 14.28
C LEU A 367 -11.33 -2.49 14.17
N MET A 368 -11.17 -3.10 13.00
CA MET A 368 -11.27 -4.57 12.90
C MET A 368 -10.12 -5.24 13.65
N HIS A 369 -8.90 -4.72 13.52
CA HIS A 369 -7.74 -5.16 14.33
C HIS A 369 -8.00 -4.94 15.82
N ALA A 370 -8.54 -3.79 16.20
CA ALA A 370 -8.85 -3.50 17.59
C ALA A 370 -9.90 -4.47 18.16
N LEU A 371 -11.00 -4.68 17.44
CA LEU A 371 -12.06 -5.60 17.83
C LEU A 371 -11.54 -7.04 17.97
N PHE A 372 -10.68 -7.48 17.05
CA PHE A 372 -10.03 -8.78 17.14
C PHE A 372 -9.24 -8.92 18.44
N LEU A 373 -8.34 -7.99 18.73
CA LEU A 373 -7.48 -8.00 19.92
C LEU A 373 -8.31 -7.92 21.22
N LEU A 374 -9.32 -7.04 21.25
CA LEU A 374 -10.19 -6.84 22.42
C LEU A 374 -11.09 -8.06 22.65
N ARG A 375 -11.61 -8.67 21.59
CA ARG A 375 -12.39 -9.90 21.66
C ARG A 375 -11.55 -11.06 22.18
N GLN A 376 -10.29 -11.19 21.77
CA GLN A 376 -9.40 -12.22 22.31
C GLN A 376 -9.29 -12.07 23.84
N ASP A 377 -9.01 -10.88 24.33
CA ASP A 377 -8.90 -10.61 25.76
C ASP A 377 -10.20 -10.89 26.52
N ASN A 378 -11.33 -10.49 25.96
CA ASN A 378 -12.64 -10.82 26.52
C ASN A 378 -12.90 -12.34 26.53
N THR A 379 -12.46 -13.05 25.49
CA THR A 379 -12.61 -14.51 25.40
C THR A 379 -11.75 -15.20 26.44
N LEU A 380 -10.50 -14.75 26.67
CA LEU A 380 -9.61 -15.31 27.69
C LEU A 380 -10.19 -15.22 29.10
N ALA A 381 -10.90 -14.13 29.41
CA ALA A 381 -11.61 -14.00 30.68
C ALA A 381 -12.75 -15.03 30.85
N ASN A 382 -13.22 -15.63 29.75
CA ASN A 382 -14.36 -16.54 29.69
C ASN A 382 -13.98 -18.00 29.36
N ILE A 383 -12.70 -18.28 29.09
CA ILE A 383 -12.19 -19.64 28.83
C ILE A 383 -11.65 -20.22 30.14
N SER A 384 -11.86 -21.53 30.37
CA SER A 384 -11.32 -22.18 31.56
C SER A 384 -9.78 -22.27 31.47
N PRO A 385 -9.05 -22.12 32.59
CA PRO A 385 -7.59 -22.15 32.60
C PRO A 385 -6.97 -23.39 31.95
N GLU A 386 -7.69 -24.52 31.96
CA GLU A 386 -7.25 -25.80 31.41
C GLU A 386 -7.20 -25.81 29.87
N ALA A 387 -7.99 -24.98 29.20
CA ALA A 387 -8.03 -24.88 27.73
C ALA A 387 -7.06 -23.84 27.17
N LEU A 388 -6.48 -22.98 28.01
CA LEU A 388 -5.55 -21.92 27.59
C LEU A 388 -4.25 -22.44 26.93
N PRO A 389 -3.57 -23.49 27.44
CA PRO A 389 -2.29 -23.94 26.88
C PRO A 389 -2.36 -24.50 25.45
N SER A 390 -3.53 -24.98 25.02
CA SER A 390 -3.76 -25.58 23.70
C SER A 390 -4.28 -24.59 22.64
N LEU A 391 -4.54 -23.34 23.02
CA LEU A 391 -5.08 -22.33 22.11
C LEU A 391 -3.94 -21.51 21.48
N ASP A 392 -3.67 -21.71 20.19
CA ASP A 392 -2.90 -20.75 19.40
C ASP A 392 -3.77 -19.51 19.10
N LEU A 393 -3.84 -18.61 20.07
CA LEU A 393 -4.65 -17.38 19.98
C LEU A 393 -4.19 -16.48 18.84
N ASN A 394 -2.93 -16.58 18.42
CA ASN A 394 -2.41 -15.79 17.31
C ASN A 394 -2.89 -16.32 15.95
N ASN A 395 -3.55 -17.48 15.93
CA ASN A 395 -3.88 -18.20 14.71
C ASN A 395 -5.41 -18.26 14.49
N GLU A 396 -6.01 -17.16 14.02
CA GLU A 396 -7.43 -17.13 13.70
C GLU A 396 -7.71 -17.74 12.31
N PRO A 397 -8.51 -18.81 12.20
CA PRO A 397 -8.69 -19.57 10.97
C PRO A 397 -9.46 -18.84 9.89
N TYR A 398 -10.20 -17.78 10.26
CA TYR A 398 -10.95 -16.96 9.32
C TYR A 398 -10.03 -16.04 8.49
N VAL A 399 -8.84 -15.73 9.02
CA VAL A 399 -7.84 -14.82 8.40
C VAL A 399 -6.65 -15.60 7.87
N ASN A 400 -6.24 -16.67 8.55
CA ASN A 400 -4.99 -17.38 8.26
C ASN A 400 -5.07 -18.40 7.11
N GLY A 401 -6.22 -18.50 6.45
CA GLY A 401 -6.37 -19.17 5.15
C GLY A 401 -6.34 -18.21 3.96
N GLU A 402 -6.34 -16.89 4.21
CA GLU A 402 -6.21 -15.91 3.15
C GLU A 402 -4.74 -15.76 2.76
N PRO A 403 -4.44 -15.49 1.47
CA PRO A 403 -3.05 -15.32 1.03
C PRO A 403 -2.32 -14.13 1.65
N ILE A 404 -3.08 -13.22 2.25
CA ILE A 404 -2.62 -12.03 2.95
C ILE A 404 -3.30 -12.05 4.31
N ALA A 405 -2.55 -12.36 5.37
CA ALA A 405 -3.07 -12.34 6.73
C ALA A 405 -3.17 -10.90 7.27
N GLU A 406 -4.08 -10.13 6.68
CA GLU A 406 -4.36 -8.74 7.03
C GLU A 406 -5.88 -8.60 7.20
N LEU A 407 -6.33 -8.62 8.46
CA LEU A 407 -7.74 -8.66 8.83
C LEU A 407 -8.55 -7.48 8.27
N GLY A 408 -7.97 -6.28 8.26
CA GLY A 408 -8.63 -5.09 7.75
C GLY A 408 -8.82 -5.13 6.23
N ARG A 409 -7.88 -5.72 5.47
CA ARG A 409 -8.01 -5.94 4.02
C ARG A 409 -9.06 -6.99 3.69
N SER A 410 -9.15 -8.06 4.48
CA SER A 410 -10.23 -9.05 4.37
C SER A 410 -11.60 -8.38 4.56
N PHE A 411 -11.73 -7.56 5.61
CA PHE A 411 -12.93 -6.78 5.89
C PHE A 411 -13.30 -5.86 4.72
N GLU A 412 -12.33 -5.08 4.25
CA GLU A 412 -12.51 -4.16 3.13
C GLU A 412 -13.02 -4.91 1.90
N ALA A 413 -12.41 -6.07 1.59
CA ALA A 413 -12.83 -6.91 0.48
C ALA A 413 -14.29 -7.36 0.61
N ALA A 414 -14.70 -7.77 1.81
CA ALA A 414 -16.06 -8.23 2.09
C ALA A 414 -17.10 -7.10 2.05
N VAL A 415 -16.75 -5.89 2.47
CA VAL A 415 -17.71 -4.77 2.62
C VAL A 415 -17.72 -3.83 1.41
N PHE A 416 -16.56 -3.57 0.81
CA PHE A 416 -16.37 -2.64 -0.30
C PHE A 416 -16.20 -3.35 -1.67
N GLY A 417 -16.09 -4.69 -1.67
CA GLY A 417 -15.95 -5.50 -2.89
C GLY A 417 -14.52 -5.58 -3.43
N GLY A 418 -13.54 -5.20 -2.60
CA GLY A 418 -12.10 -5.19 -2.85
C GLY A 418 -11.39 -4.35 -1.79
N THR A 419 -10.11 -4.07 -2.02
CA THR A 419 -9.26 -3.24 -1.16
C THR A 419 -9.22 -1.80 -1.68
N PRO A 420 -9.91 -0.83 -1.04
CA PRO A 420 -9.84 0.57 -1.40
C PRO A 420 -8.42 1.10 -1.19
N THR A 421 -7.97 1.86 -2.17
CA THR A 421 -6.62 2.42 -2.20
C THR A 421 -6.63 3.72 -2.99
N GLU A 422 -5.95 4.69 -2.44
CA GLU A 422 -5.77 6.01 -3.01
C GLU A 422 -4.84 6.00 -4.23
N GLY A 423 -5.00 7.04 -5.05
CA GLY A 423 -4.11 7.36 -6.13
C GLY A 423 -3.97 8.89 -6.24
N PRO A 424 -2.82 9.39 -6.66
CA PRO A 424 -1.63 8.64 -7.07
C PRO A 424 -0.79 8.07 -5.91
N ILE A 425 -0.16 6.91 -6.12
CA ILE A 425 0.74 6.29 -5.14
C ILE A 425 2.16 6.74 -5.47
N MET A 426 2.74 7.59 -4.61
CA MET A 426 4.18 7.83 -4.63
C MET A 426 4.72 7.69 -3.21
N GLU A 427 5.54 6.67 -3.02
CA GLU A 427 6.31 6.50 -1.79
C GLU A 427 7.60 7.33 -1.93
N SER A 428 7.58 8.56 -1.44
CA SER A 428 8.79 9.25 -1.02
C SER A 428 8.54 10.08 0.23
N GLU A 429 9.56 10.23 1.06
CA GLU A 429 9.53 11.08 2.28
C GLU A 429 9.25 12.55 1.99
N THR A 430 9.39 12.96 0.73
CA THR A 430 9.39 14.37 0.34
C THR A 430 8.23 14.72 -0.60
N PHE A 431 7.59 13.71 -1.19
CA PHE A 431 6.50 13.91 -2.13
C PHE A 431 5.30 13.04 -1.73
N HIS A 432 4.37 13.68 -1.01
CA HIS A 432 3.06 13.13 -0.73
C HIS A 432 2.07 13.79 -1.69
N PRO A 433 1.76 13.13 -2.83
CA PRO A 433 0.84 13.72 -3.77
C PRO A 433 -0.53 13.88 -3.13
N GLU A 434 -1.23 14.96 -3.48
CA GLU A 434 -2.63 15.10 -3.09
C GLU A 434 -3.44 13.96 -3.69
N ARG A 435 -4.35 13.41 -2.87
CA ARG A 435 -5.14 12.23 -3.23
C ARG A 435 -6.24 12.62 -4.20
N LEU A 436 -5.99 12.36 -5.48
CA LEU A 436 -6.87 12.76 -6.57
C LEU A 436 -8.01 11.77 -6.80
N MET A 437 -7.80 10.49 -6.51
CA MET A 437 -8.78 9.46 -6.83
C MET A 437 -8.66 8.27 -5.89
N MET A 438 -9.68 7.42 -5.91
CA MET A 438 -9.67 6.14 -5.23
C MET A 438 -9.87 5.01 -6.22
N SER A 439 -9.24 3.87 -5.95
CA SER A 439 -9.37 2.64 -6.71
C SER A 439 -9.62 1.48 -5.77
N ASN A 440 -10.36 0.50 -6.24
CA ASN A 440 -10.64 -0.75 -5.55
C ASN A 440 -9.80 -1.85 -6.18
N ILE A 441 -8.84 -2.40 -5.45
CA ILE A 441 -8.01 -3.52 -5.92
C ILE A 441 -8.76 -4.81 -5.62
N ALA A 442 -8.79 -5.74 -6.58
CA ALA A 442 -9.31 -7.08 -6.31
C ALA A 442 -8.51 -7.74 -5.18
N PHE A 443 -9.19 -8.33 -4.21
CA PHE A 443 -8.58 -9.10 -3.13
C PHE A 443 -8.80 -10.61 -3.37
N PRO A 444 -7.81 -11.48 -3.09
CA PRO A 444 -6.45 -11.16 -2.68
C PRO A 444 -5.59 -10.66 -3.86
N SER A 445 -4.56 -9.85 -3.59
CA SER A 445 -3.65 -9.30 -4.62
C SER A 445 -2.28 -8.96 -4.04
N ILE A 446 -1.21 -9.23 -4.79
CA ILE A 446 0.16 -8.85 -4.38
C ILE A 446 0.32 -7.36 -4.07
N LEU A 447 -0.53 -6.48 -4.63
CA LEU A 447 -0.55 -5.04 -4.28
C LEU A 447 -1.19 -4.74 -2.92
N GLY A 448 -1.94 -5.70 -2.37
CA GLY A 448 -2.47 -5.64 -1.00
C GLY A 448 -1.52 -6.21 0.04
N LYS A 449 -0.31 -6.64 -0.35
CA LYS A 449 0.72 -7.18 0.56
C LYS A 449 1.03 -6.14 1.64
N SER A 450 0.63 -6.42 2.88
CA SER A 450 1.08 -5.65 4.03
C SER A 450 2.51 -6.02 4.40
N SER A 451 3.15 -5.23 5.25
CA SER A 451 4.45 -5.58 5.84
C SER A 451 4.38 -6.76 6.82
N SER A 452 3.20 -7.35 7.03
CA SER A 452 3.03 -8.54 7.87
C SER A 452 3.76 -9.74 7.27
N LYS A 453 4.26 -10.63 8.15
CA LYS A 453 5.11 -11.77 7.78
C LYS A 453 4.34 -13.00 7.30
N LEU A 454 3.01 -12.96 7.28
CA LEU A 454 2.15 -14.10 6.99
C LEU A 454 1.48 -13.91 5.62
N ILE A 455 2.24 -14.20 4.58
CA ILE A 455 1.79 -14.15 3.19
C ILE A 455 2.03 -15.52 2.58
N ASP A 456 1.00 -16.09 1.98
CA ASP A 456 1.17 -17.30 1.18
C ASP A 456 1.76 -16.91 -0.18
N GLU A 457 3.09 -16.87 -0.25
CA GLU A 457 3.83 -16.56 -1.47
C GLU A 457 3.59 -17.59 -2.58
N ASN A 458 3.04 -18.77 -2.26
CA ASN A 458 2.68 -19.79 -3.26
C ASN A 458 1.29 -19.56 -3.86
N HIS A 459 0.44 -18.71 -3.27
CA HIS A 459 -0.90 -18.48 -3.78
C HIS A 459 -0.86 -17.85 -5.18
N PRO A 460 -1.68 -18.29 -6.15
CA PRO A 460 -1.65 -17.78 -7.52
C PRO A 460 -1.79 -16.26 -7.65
N ALA A 461 -2.58 -15.63 -6.77
CA ALA A 461 -2.75 -14.16 -6.75
C ALA A 461 -1.59 -13.39 -6.11
N MET A 462 -0.70 -14.08 -5.36
CA MET A 462 0.51 -13.51 -4.77
C MET A 462 1.73 -13.64 -5.68
N GLN A 463 1.61 -14.40 -6.78
CA GLN A 463 2.66 -14.48 -7.78
C GLN A 463 2.90 -13.11 -8.41
N GLN A 464 4.16 -12.74 -8.65
CA GLN A 464 4.49 -11.45 -9.25
C GLN A 464 3.80 -11.27 -10.62
N THR A 465 3.71 -12.35 -11.41
CA THR A 465 3.06 -12.40 -12.72
C THR A 465 1.52 -12.46 -12.67
N ALA A 466 0.92 -12.48 -11.47
CA ALA A 466 -0.53 -12.53 -11.32
C ALA A 466 -1.19 -11.35 -12.04
N GLN A 467 -2.32 -11.62 -12.70
CA GLN A 467 -3.13 -10.55 -13.28
C GLN A 467 -3.79 -9.76 -12.15
N LEU A 468 -3.45 -8.48 -12.07
CA LEU A 468 -4.05 -7.51 -11.19
C LEU A 468 -5.28 -6.90 -11.84
N SER A 469 -6.31 -6.68 -11.03
CA SER A 469 -7.53 -6.00 -11.44
C SER A 469 -7.81 -4.86 -10.49
N THR A 470 -8.07 -3.68 -11.04
CA THR A 470 -8.43 -2.47 -10.30
C THR A 470 -9.68 -1.85 -10.88
N SER A 471 -10.60 -1.39 -10.03
CA SER A 471 -11.74 -0.59 -10.44
C SER A 471 -11.63 0.81 -9.88
N PHE A 472 -11.72 1.84 -10.70
CA PHE A 472 -11.67 3.24 -10.22
C PHE A 472 -13.03 3.64 -9.66
N ILE A 473 -13.01 4.30 -8.50
CA ILE A 473 -14.18 4.71 -7.76
C ILE A 473 -14.39 6.20 -8.03
N PRO A 474 -15.44 6.61 -8.77
CA PRO A 474 -15.78 8.02 -8.91
C PRO A 474 -15.98 8.69 -7.55
N ALA A 475 -15.53 9.93 -7.40
CA ALA A 475 -15.70 10.72 -6.17
C ALA A 475 -17.19 10.84 -5.77
N ALA A 476 -18.09 10.73 -6.73
CA ALA A 476 -19.53 10.69 -6.55
C ALA A 476 -20.00 9.51 -5.66
N LEU A 477 -19.36 8.34 -5.76
CA LEU A 477 -19.62 7.20 -4.87
C LEU A 477 -19.07 7.42 -3.46
N LEU A 478 -18.01 8.20 -3.32
CA LEU A 478 -17.40 8.54 -2.03
C LEU A 478 -18.22 9.64 -1.33
N TRP A 479 -18.73 10.60 -2.11
CA TRP A 479 -19.67 11.63 -1.67
C TRP A 479 -20.96 11.02 -1.12
N ARG A 480 -21.45 9.93 -1.72
CA ARG A 480 -22.60 9.17 -1.18
C ARG A 480 -22.43 8.87 0.31
N LEU A 481 -21.26 8.40 0.74
CA LEU A 481 -21.01 8.04 2.14
C LEU A 481 -21.06 9.25 3.09
N GLN A 482 -21.04 10.46 2.54
CA GLN A 482 -20.98 11.73 3.25
C GLN A 482 -22.29 12.51 3.17
N SER A 483 -23.27 12.10 2.35
CA SER A 483 -24.45 12.90 2.04
C SER A 483 -25.67 12.53 2.89
N LYS A 484 -26.51 13.53 3.20
CA LYS A 484 -27.80 13.35 3.90
C LYS A 484 -28.70 12.38 3.16
N ALA A 485 -28.79 12.51 1.84
CA ALA A 485 -29.65 11.67 1.01
C ALA A 485 -29.34 10.17 1.11
N PHE A 486 -28.09 9.80 1.39
CA PHE A 486 -27.76 8.39 1.57
C PHE A 486 -28.17 7.85 2.93
N TRP A 487 -28.12 8.67 3.98
CA TRP A 487 -28.30 8.21 5.36
C TRP A 487 -29.68 8.49 5.96
N ASP A 488 -30.37 9.55 5.53
CA ASP A 488 -31.61 10.03 6.15
C ASP A 488 -32.89 9.27 5.74
N PRO A 489 -33.10 8.83 4.47
CA PRO A 489 -34.37 8.22 4.05
C PRO A 489 -34.62 6.84 4.66
N THR A 490 -33.58 6.01 4.72
CA THR A 490 -33.50 4.71 5.40
C THR A 490 -32.03 4.33 5.39
N PRO A 491 -31.41 3.97 6.52
CA PRO A 491 -29.97 3.73 6.48
C PRO A 491 -29.67 2.52 5.59
N PRO A 492 -28.57 2.56 4.83
CA PRO A 492 -28.28 1.60 3.76
C PRO A 492 -28.20 0.18 4.29
N ASN A 493 -28.56 -0.81 3.46
CA ASN A 493 -28.26 -2.20 3.74
C ASN A 493 -26.73 -2.39 3.78
N GLY A 494 -26.12 -2.48 4.94
CA GLY A 494 -24.69 -2.56 5.18
C GLY A 494 -23.99 -3.75 4.53
N GLN A 495 -24.72 -4.74 4.02
CA GLN A 495 -24.13 -5.84 3.25
C GLN A 495 -23.88 -5.48 1.77
N THR A 496 -24.73 -4.66 1.16
CA THR A 496 -24.62 -4.31 -0.28
C THR A 496 -24.48 -2.81 -0.53
N GLY A 497 -24.78 -1.98 0.45
CA GLY A 497 -24.86 -0.52 0.35
C GLY A 497 -23.50 0.15 0.27
N PHE A 498 -22.44 -0.53 0.73
CA PHE A 498 -21.05 -0.06 0.70
C PHE A 498 -20.23 -0.67 -0.44
N LEU A 499 -20.79 -1.64 -1.18
CA LEU A 499 -20.09 -2.23 -2.33
C LEU A 499 -19.89 -1.17 -3.42
N PHE A 500 -18.65 -1.00 -3.88
CA PHE A 500 -18.36 -0.13 -5.00
C PHE A 500 -18.61 -0.87 -6.32
N PRO A 501 -19.60 -0.41 -7.14
CA PRO A 501 -19.81 -0.99 -8.45
C PRO A 501 -18.57 -0.81 -9.32
N ARG A 502 -18.25 -1.85 -10.08
CA ARG A 502 -17.04 -1.93 -10.90
C ARG A 502 -17.24 -1.29 -12.27
N VAL A 503 -17.38 0.04 -12.30
CA VAL A 503 -17.69 0.77 -13.54
C VAL A 503 -16.46 0.93 -14.44
N PHE A 504 -15.34 1.37 -13.88
CA PHE A 504 -14.12 1.69 -14.63
C PHE A 504 -13.01 0.69 -14.28
N ASN A 505 -12.86 -0.37 -15.08
CA ASN A 505 -11.98 -1.49 -14.76
C ASN A 505 -10.67 -1.41 -15.54
N ASN A 506 -9.56 -1.66 -14.88
CA ASN A 506 -8.27 -1.88 -15.51
C ASN A 506 -7.68 -3.22 -15.06
N LYS A 507 -6.93 -3.84 -15.98
CA LYS A 507 -6.18 -5.05 -15.72
C LYS A 507 -4.73 -4.83 -16.14
N PHE A 508 -3.81 -5.28 -15.30
CA PHE A 508 -2.37 -5.19 -15.57
C PHE A 508 -1.64 -6.34 -14.89
N GLN A 509 -0.36 -6.49 -15.21
CA GLN A 509 0.53 -7.47 -14.59
C GLN A 509 1.80 -6.76 -14.17
N ILE A 510 2.40 -7.19 -13.06
CA ILE A 510 3.75 -6.76 -12.69
C ILE A 510 4.70 -7.78 -13.32
N LEU A 511 5.46 -7.36 -14.32
CA LEU A 511 6.41 -8.28 -14.93
C LEU A 511 7.63 -8.44 -14.01
N PRO A 512 8.08 -9.68 -13.74
CA PRO A 512 9.34 -9.92 -13.05
C PRO A 512 10.46 -9.19 -13.79
N HIS A 513 11.28 -8.43 -13.07
CA HIS A 513 12.52 -7.80 -13.57
C HIS A 513 12.36 -6.62 -14.53
N HIS A 514 11.22 -6.48 -15.18
CA HIS A 514 10.94 -5.32 -16.01
C HIS A 514 10.13 -4.34 -15.18
N GLN A 515 10.74 -3.21 -14.83
CA GLN A 515 10.06 -2.09 -14.17
C GLN A 515 9.00 -1.41 -15.07
N LYS A 516 8.44 -2.17 -16.00
CA LYS A 516 7.35 -1.83 -16.90
C LYS A 516 6.11 -2.54 -16.43
N ILE A 517 5.06 -1.76 -16.23
CA ILE A 517 3.75 -2.26 -15.87
C ILE A 517 2.87 -2.13 -17.11
N PRO A 518 2.65 -3.21 -17.90
CA PRO A 518 1.76 -3.15 -19.04
C PRO A 518 0.32 -2.93 -18.57
N PHE A 519 -0.21 -1.74 -18.82
CA PHE A 519 -1.61 -1.43 -18.59
C PHE A 519 -2.44 -1.72 -19.85
N LEU A 520 -3.47 -2.57 -19.72
CA LEU A 520 -4.36 -2.90 -20.85
C LEU A 520 -5.33 -1.77 -21.22
N GLY A 521 -5.38 -0.73 -20.39
CA GLY A 521 -6.28 0.41 -20.54
C GLY A 521 -7.57 0.20 -19.77
N VAL A 522 -8.21 1.31 -19.42
CA VAL A 522 -9.47 1.29 -18.66
C VAL A 522 -10.62 0.91 -19.59
N THR A 523 -11.41 -0.05 -19.13
CA THR A 523 -12.63 -0.55 -19.76
C THR A 523 -13.84 -0.10 -18.92
N ILE A 524 -14.95 0.20 -19.59
CA ILE A 524 -16.20 0.55 -18.93
C ILE A 524 -17.09 -0.69 -18.90
N ASP A 525 -17.54 -1.09 -17.72
CA ASP A 525 -18.52 -2.17 -17.58
C ASP A 525 -19.91 -1.69 -18.04
N SER A 526 -20.39 -2.24 -19.15
CA SER A 526 -21.70 -1.91 -19.71
C SER A 526 -22.85 -2.29 -18.78
N ASP A 527 -22.65 -3.27 -17.90
CA ASP A 527 -23.68 -3.75 -16.99
C ASP A 527 -23.82 -2.85 -15.76
N ALA A 528 -22.75 -2.15 -15.38
CA ALA A 528 -22.74 -1.29 -14.21
C ALA A 528 -23.55 0.01 -14.40
N ASP A 529 -23.80 0.43 -15.65
CA ASP A 529 -24.57 1.63 -16.00
C ASP A 529 -25.95 1.32 -16.62
N LYS A 530 -26.47 0.10 -16.47
CA LYS A 530 -27.79 -0.28 -17.02
C LYS A 530 -28.94 0.64 -16.59
N ASP A 531 -28.83 1.19 -15.39
CA ASP A 531 -29.84 2.09 -14.81
C ASP A 531 -29.52 3.58 -15.05
N GLY A 532 -28.48 3.91 -15.84
CA GLY A 532 -28.06 5.28 -16.15
C GLY A 532 -27.42 6.04 -14.97
N ARG A 533 -27.16 5.38 -13.85
CA ARG A 533 -26.66 6.01 -12.60
C ARG A 533 -25.28 6.66 -12.78
N PHE A 534 -24.48 6.17 -13.73
CA PHE A 534 -23.14 6.64 -14.03
C PHE A 534 -23.07 7.33 -15.39
N GLN A 535 -24.22 7.60 -16.04
CA GLN A 535 -24.29 8.11 -17.41
C GLN A 535 -23.46 9.38 -17.59
N ASP A 536 -23.50 10.33 -16.65
CA ASP A 536 -22.72 11.56 -16.71
C ASP A 536 -21.21 11.30 -16.66
N VAL A 537 -20.76 10.42 -15.76
CA VAL A 537 -19.34 10.07 -15.59
C VAL A 537 -18.85 9.28 -16.80
N VAL A 538 -19.65 8.32 -17.28
CA VAL A 538 -19.36 7.50 -18.48
C VAL A 538 -19.34 8.36 -19.74
N ALA A 539 -20.27 9.30 -19.90
CA ALA A 539 -20.30 10.24 -21.02
C ALA A 539 -19.08 11.18 -20.98
N GLY A 540 -18.74 11.71 -19.81
CA GLY A 540 -17.53 12.50 -19.60
C GLY A 540 -16.27 11.72 -19.97
N TRP A 541 -16.16 10.47 -19.50
CA TRP A 541 -15.05 9.58 -19.84
C TRP A 541 -14.96 9.33 -21.35
N THR A 542 -16.08 8.98 -21.98
CA THR A 542 -16.15 8.70 -23.42
C THR A 542 -15.78 9.93 -24.25
N LYS A 543 -16.25 11.12 -23.85
CA LYS A 543 -15.87 12.39 -24.48
C LYS A 543 -14.35 12.62 -24.38
N ARG A 544 -13.76 12.42 -23.18
CA ARG A 544 -12.31 12.54 -22.98
C ARG A 544 -11.55 11.49 -23.80
N GLN A 545 -11.98 10.25 -23.82
CA GLN A 545 -11.34 9.20 -24.61
C GLN A 545 -11.37 9.54 -26.12
N SER A 546 -12.48 10.09 -26.63
CA SER A 546 -12.59 10.55 -28.02
C SER A 546 -11.62 11.69 -28.31
N LEU A 547 -11.57 12.70 -27.44
CA LEU A 547 -10.70 13.86 -27.59
C LEU A 547 -9.22 13.45 -27.58
N TRP A 548 -8.81 12.55 -26.69
CA TRP A 548 -7.43 12.03 -26.66
C TRP A 548 -7.15 11.04 -27.80
N GLY A 549 -8.19 10.38 -28.32
CA GLY A 549 -8.14 9.58 -29.54
C GLY A 549 -7.64 10.37 -30.75
N ALA A 550 -7.81 11.69 -30.79
CA ALA A 550 -7.27 12.56 -31.84
C ALA A 550 -5.74 12.50 -31.97
N ARG A 551 -5.02 12.13 -30.90
CA ARG A 551 -3.55 11.95 -30.93
C ARG A 551 -3.08 10.68 -31.65
N ARG A 552 -3.99 9.72 -31.91
CA ARG A 552 -3.66 8.38 -32.43
C ARG A 552 -2.72 8.35 -33.64
N PRO A 553 -2.79 9.27 -34.63
CA PRO A 553 -1.97 9.18 -35.84
C PRO A 553 -0.46 9.16 -35.58
N TRP A 554 0.04 9.96 -34.63
CA TRP A 554 1.45 9.99 -34.28
C TRP A 554 1.78 9.23 -33.00
N TYR A 555 0.86 9.22 -32.04
CA TYR A 555 1.11 8.74 -30.69
C TYR A 555 1.52 7.26 -30.65
N ILE A 556 0.78 6.39 -31.35
CA ILE A 556 1.01 4.94 -31.29
C ILE A 556 2.40 4.57 -31.81
N LEU A 557 2.79 5.12 -32.97
CA LEU A 557 4.08 4.83 -33.60
C LEU A 557 5.25 5.40 -32.76
N SER A 558 5.11 6.62 -32.26
CA SER A 558 6.15 7.24 -31.43
C SER A 558 6.29 6.57 -30.06
N LEU A 559 5.16 6.22 -29.41
CA LEU A 559 5.17 5.50 -28.15
C LEU A 559 5.82 4.13 -28.32
N PHE A 560 5.49 3.41 -29.39
CA PHE A 560 6.10 2.11 -29.67
C PHE A 560 7.62 2.20 -29.86
N ARG A 561 8.11 3.23 -30.57
CA ARG A 561 9.55 3.48 -30.69
C ARG A 561 10.19 3.83 -29.35
N TRP A 562 9.55 4.69 -28.57
CA TRP A 562 10.04 5.09 -27.26
C TRP A 562 10.07 3.91 -26.28
N GLN A 563 9.02 3.09 -26.25
CA GLN A 563 8.93 1.86 -25.45
C GLN A 563 10.00 0.83 -25.77
N ARG A 564 10.63 0.88 -26.96
CA ARG A 564 11.78 0.03 -27.32
C ARG A 564 13.13 0.66 -26.96
N SER A 565 13.14 1.91 -26.54
CA SER A 565 14.34 2.58 -26.07
C SER A 565 14.57 2.33 -24.58
N PRO A 566 15.83 2.35 -24.11
CA PRO A 566 16.14 2.30 -22.67
C PRO A 566 15.44 3.41 -21.86
N TRP A 567 15.14 4.55 -22.49
CA TRP A 567 14.47 5.69 -21.85
C TRP A 567 13.04 5.41 -21.39
N SER A 568 12.45 4.31 -21.83
CA SER A 568 11.13 3.87 -21.38
C SER A 568 11.10 3.13 -20.04
N HIS A 569 12.25 2.90 -19.41
CA HIS A 569 12.32 2.38 -18.05
C HIS A 569 12.21 3.51 -17.03
N VAL A 570 10.99 4.02 -16.84
CA VAL A 570 10.72 5.21 -16.01
C VAL A 570 11.19 5.05 -14.57
N MET A 571 10.93 3.90 -13.95
CA MET A 571 11.35 3.65 -12.57
C MET A 571 12.89 3.63 -12.42
N LEU A 572 13.64 3.11 -13.40
CA LEU A 572 15.10 3.15 -13.38
C LEU A 572 15.61 4.60 -13.51
N ARG A 573 14.91 5.45 -14.27
CA ARG A 573 15.22 6.88 -14.34
C ARG A 573 14.97 7.59 -13.01
N ILE A 574 13.90 7.23 -12.31
CA ILE A 574 13.63 7.76 -10.96
C ILE A 574 14.74 7.33 -9.99
N SER A 575 15.24 6.09 -10.08
CA SER A 575 16.39 5.64 -9.28
C SER A 575 17.65 6.48 -9.54
N VAL A 576 17.89 6.92 -10.79
CA VAL A 576 19.00 7.84 -11.11
C VAL A 576 18.81 9.19 -10.40
N ASP A 577 17.60 9.76 -10.42
CA ASP A 577 17.33 11.04 -9.75
C ASP A 577 17.41 10.91 -8.22
N ARG A 578 16.93 9.80 -7.64
CA ARG A 578 17.07 9.47 -6.22
C ARG A 578 18.54 9.32 -5.82
N PHE A 579 19.34 8.63 -6.62
CA PHE A 579 20.79 8.53 -6.41
C PHE A 579 21.44 9.92 -6.39
N ARG A 580 21.11 10.78 -7.35
CA ARG A 580 21.64 12.16 -7.42
C ARG A 580 21.29 12.98 -6.17
N GLN A 581 20.08 12.81 -5.64
CA GLN A 581 19.64 13.49 -4.44
C GLN A 581 20.34 12.98 -3.18
N ALA A 582 20.40 11.65 -3.01
CA ALA A 582 21.15 11.04 -1.92
C ALA A 582 22.61 11.50 -1.96
N PHE A 583 23.21 11.55 -3.16
CA PHE A 583 24.58 12.02 -3.34
C PHE A 583 24.74 13.51 -2.96
N LYS A 584 23.79 14.38 -3.34
CA LYS A 584 23.75 15.80 -2.94
C LYS A 584 23.64 15.95 -1.42
N LYS A 585 22.84 15.09 -0.77
CA LYS A 585 22.66 15.04 0.69
C LYS A 585 23.82 14.36 1.42
N LYS A 586 24.76 13.75 0.69
CA LYS A 586 25.83 12.88 1.23
C LYS A 586 25.27 11.68 2.00
N ASP A 587 24.09 11.21 1.62
CA ASP A 587 23.50 9.97 2.11
C ASP A 587 24.10 8.79 1.35
N GLU A 588 25.19 8.24 1.88
CA GLU A 588 25.88 7.10 1.27
C GLU A 588 25.02 5.84 1.21
N ALA A 589 24.17 5.61 2.21
CA ALA A 589 23.30 4.44 2.27
C ALA A 589 22.24 4.51 1.18
N GLY A 590 21.59 5.67 1.02
CA GLY A 590 20.68 5.94 -0.08
C GLY A 590 21.36 5.78 -1.44
N CYS A 591 22.58 6.30 -1.60
CA CYS A 591 23.34 6.11 -2.84
C CYS A 591 23.62 4.63 -3.15
N ALA A 592 24.12 3.88 -2.16
CA ALA A 592 24.44 2.47 -2.30
C ALA A 592 23.20 1.64 -2.66
N ASN A 593 22.08 1.87 -1.96
CA ASN A 593 20.82 1.17 -2.20
C ASN A 593 20.30 1.41 -3.64
N MET A 594 20.31 2.67 -4.11
CA MET A 594 19.87 2.98 -5.47
C MET A 594 20.80 2.38 -6.53
N ALA A 595 22.11 2.47 -6.32
CA ALA A 595 23.11 1.94 -7.25
C ALA A 595 23.05 0.39 -7.32
N TRP A 596 22.88 -0.27 -6.18
CA TRP A 596 22.70 -1.72 -6.07
C TRP A 596 21.41 -2.19 -6.75
N SER A 597 20.30 -1.49 -6.55
CA SER A 597 19.04 -1.79 -7.22
C SER A 597 19.18 -1.70 -8.75
N MET A 598 19.91 -0.71 -9.25
CA MET A 598 20.17 -0.55 -10.69
C MET A 598 21.14 -1.61 -11.23
N ASP A 599 22.19 -1.95 -10.49
CA ASP A 599 23.13 -3.02 -10.83
C ASP A 599 22.41 -4.37 -10.95
N ASN A 600 21.43 -4.64 -10.07
CA ASN A 600 20.61 -5.85 -10.14
C ASN A 600 19.41 -5.75 -11.10
N ALA A 601 19.33 -4.72 -11.96
CA ALA A 601 18.28 -4.61 -12.97
C ALA A 601 18.31 -5.75 -14.02
N ILE A 602 19.44 -6.47 -14.12
CA ILE A 602 19.54 -7.74 -14.85
C ILE A 602 19.72 -8.86 -13.82
N PRO A 603 18.86 -9.90 -13.82
CA PRO A 603 19.01 -11.04 -12.93
C PRO A 603 20.40 -11.70 -13.09
N PRO A 604 21.07 -12.11 -11.99
CA PRO A 604 22.39 -12.76 -12.04
C PRO A 604 22.43 -14.03 -12.90
N GLU A 605 21.33 -14.78 -12.92
CA GLU A 605 21.13 -15.96 -13.77
C GLU A 605 21.23 -15.65 -15.28
N ASN A 606 21.02 -14.39 -15.67
CA ASN A 606 21.22 -13.91 -17.05
C ASN A 606 22.61 -13.31 -17.29
N MET A 607 23.41 -13.06 -16.25
CA MET A 607 24.76 -12.48 -16.37
C MET A 607 25.82 -13.50 -16.84
N GLY A 608 25.61 -14.80 -16.60
CA GLY A 608 26.52 -15.88 -17.01
C GLY A 608 26.58 -16.09 -18.53
N VAL A 609 25.55 -15.67 -19.27
CA VAL A 609 25.54 -15.69 -20.74
C VAL A 609 26.16 -14.39 -21.24
N ARG A 610 27.51 -14.35 -21.22
CA ARG A 610 28.39 -13.36 -21.86
C ARG A 610 27.71 -12.02 -22.21
N ILE A 611 28.00 -10.97 -21.44
CA ILE A 611 27.62 -9.56 -21.76
C ILE A 611 28.03 -9.16 -23.20
N HIS A 612 29.00 -9.87 -23.81
CA HIS A 612 29.63 -9.52 -25.08
C HIS A 612 28.85 -9.86 -26.38
N PRO A 613 28.03 -10.95 -26.48
CA PRO A 613 26.99 -11.07 -27.52
C PRO A 613 25.61 -10.53 -27.08
N ALA A 614 25.48 -10.17 -25.80
CA ALA A 614 24.23 -9.78 -25.15
C ALA A 614 24.03 -8.27 -24.99
N ILE A 615 24.93 -7.42 -25.51
CA ILE A 615 24.54 -6.08 -25.97
C ILE A 615 23.64 -6.38 -27.16
N PRO A 616 22.30 -6.37 -27.02
CA PRO A 616 21.47 -6.70 -28.15
C PRO A 616 21.77 -5.63 -29.19
N GLY A 617 22.01 -6.05 -30.44
CA GLY A 617 21.63 -5.15 -31.52
C GLY A 617 20.22 -4.64 -31.18
N ILE A 618 19.93 -3.38 -31.48
CA ILE A 618 18.64 -2.69 -31.25
C ILE A 618 17.41 -3.49 -31.76
N ASP A 619 17.66 -4.62 -32.41
CA ASP A 619 16.80 -5.61 -33.03
C ASP A 619 16.68 -6.94 -32.23
N SER A 620 16.66 -6.90 -30.88
CA SER A 620 16.34 -8.11 -30.10
C SER A 620 14.97 -8.62 -30.56
N LYS A 621 14.88 -9.91 -30.96
CA LYS A 621 13.62 -10.51 -31.43
C LYS A 621 12.50 -10.45 -30.39
N THR A 622 12.85 -10.21 -29.12
CA THR A 622 11.90 -10.04 -28.02
C THR A 622 11.28 -8.64 -27.98
N GLY A 623 11.88 -7.63 -28.62
CA GLY A 623 11.36 -6.26 -28.66
C GLY A 623 11.46 -5.51 -27.33
N GLU A 624 12.18 -6.06 -26.35
CA GLU A 624 12.34 -5.45 -25.03
C GLU A 624 13.52 -4.47 -24.99
N PRO A 625 13.32 -3.24 -24.45
CA PRO A 625 14.41 -2.29 -24.26
C PRO A 625 15.41 -2.82 -23.24
N SER A 626 16.68 -2.73 -23.59
CA SER A 626 17.73 -3.40 -22.86
C SER A 626 18.04 -2.75 -21.51
N ALA A 627 17.71 -3.43 -20.41
CA ALA A 627 18.02 -3.00 -19.05
C ALA A 627 19.55 -2.91 -18.76
N TRP A 628 20.40 -3.44 -19.64
CA TRP A 628 21.87 -3.44 -19.47
C TRP A 628 22.44 -2.04 -19.28
N LEU A 629 21.86 -1.02 -19.92
CA LEU A 629 22.33 0.36 -19.76
C LEU A 629 22.24 0.79 -18.30
N PHE A 630 21.16 0.44 -17.61
CA PHE A 630 20.96 0.79 -16.21
C PHE A 630 21.77 -0.08 -15.26
N ASN A 631 21.98 -1.36 -15.59
CA ASN A 631 22.98 -2.19 -14.89
C ASN A 631 24.37 -1.55 -14.95
N CYS A 632 24.84 -1.19 -16.15
CA CYS A 632 26.12 -0.49 -16.32
C CYS A 632 26.18 0.84 -15.56
N LEU A 633 25.08 1.61 -15.56
CA LEU A 633 24.97 2.85 -14.77
C LEU A 633 25.04 2.55 -13.26
N GLY A 634 24.37 1.51 -12.78
CA GLY A 634 24.42 1.04 -11.40
C GLY A 634 25.84 0.66 -10.98
N THR A 635 26.55 -0.10 -11.81
CA THR A 635 27.96 -0.44 -11.59
C THR A 635 28.84 0.82 -11.52
N CYS A 636 28.64 1.77 -12.44
CA CYS A 636 29.38 3.04 -12.43
C CYS A 636 29.06 3.88 -11.17
N MET A 637 27.80 3.89 -10.73
CA MET A 637 27.37 4.57 -9.52
C MET A 637 28.00 3.95 -8.28
N LEU A 638 28.02 2.61 -8.17
CA LEU A 638 28.71 1.89 -7.10
C LEU A 638 30.21 2.20 -7.08
N ALA A 639 30.85 2.26 -8.25
CA ALA A 639 32.26 2.60 -8.37
C ALA A 639 32.57 4.06 -7.98
N ALA A 640 31.58 4.96 -8.04
CA ALA A 640 31.72 6.36 -7.65
C ALA A 640 31.55 6.59 -6.14
N LEU A 641 31.10 5.59 -5.37
CA LEU A 641 30.94 5.72 -3.92
C LEU A 641 32.32 5.69 -3.24
N PRO A 642 32.54 6.56 -2.22
CA PRO A 642 33.76 6.52 -1.43
C PRO A 642 33.97 5.12 -0.82
N ARG A 643 35.21 4.63 -0.79
CA ARG A 643 35.55 3.44 0.00
C ARG A 643 35.32 3.76 1.47
N ARG A 644 34.43 3.03 2.13
CA ARG A 644 34.21 3.16 3.58
C ARG A 644 35.45 2.65 4.32
N THR A 645 36.01 3.47 5.19
CA THR A 645 37.14 3.10 6.06
C THR A 645 36.73 2.82 7.50
N THR A 646 35.43 2.93 7.84
CA THR A 646 34.92 2.79 9.21
C THR A 646 33.54 2.12 9.23
N GLU A 647 33.32 1.24 10.20
CA GLU A 647 32.02 0.62 10.49
C GLU A 647 31.01 1.68 11.01
N GLN A 648 29.76 1.62 10.54
CA GLN A 648 28.69 2.51 11.01
C GLN A 648 27.99 1.91 12.24
N THR A 649 27.80 2.74 13.27
CA THR A 649 26.85 2.49 14.37
C THR A 649 25.45 2.96 13.97
N GLU A 650 24.44 2.11 14.19
CA GLU A 650 23.02 2.45 14.01
C GLU A 650 22.60 3.63 14.92
N VAL A 651 21.70 4.48 14.42
CA VAL A 651 21.09 5.59 15.18
C VAL A 651 19.58 5.40 15.17
N ASP A 652 19.01 5.07 16.32
CA ASP A 652 17.56 4.99 16.50
C ASP A 652 16.97 6.38 16.79
N ALA A 653 15.90 6.75 16.07
CA ALA A 653 15.10 7.94 16.33
C ALA A 653 13.76 7.56 17.00
N PHE A 654 13.39 8.24 18.09
CA PHE A 654 12.18 7.95 18.88
C PHE A 654 11.23 9.16 18.93
N ALA A 655 9.93 8.93 18.74
CA ALA A 655 8.87 9.92 19.00
C ALA A 655 8.11 9.57 20.28
N LYS A 656 7.70 10.58 21.08
CA LYS A 656 6.99 10.38 22.36
C LYS A 656 5.50 10.71 22.22
N ILE A 657 4.64 9.80 22.67
CA ILE A 657 3.21 10.07 22.89
C ILE A 657 3.06 10.63 24.31
N ALA A 658 2.48 11.82 24.45
CA ALA A 658 2.25 12.42 25.76
C ALA A 658 0.89 12.03 26.31
N TYR A 659 0.90 11.30 27.43
CA TYR A 659 -0.28 10.99 28.21
C TYR A 659 -0.66 12.21 29.08
N ASP A 660 -1.86 12.76 28.93
CA ASP A 660 -2.42 13.77 29.82
C ASP A 660 -3.29 13.08 30.90
N PRO A 661 -2.84 13.01 32.16
CA PRO A 661 -3.60 12.36 33.23
C PRO A 661 -4.94 13.01 33.52
N SER A 662 -5.14 14.29 33.16
CA SER A 662 -6.37 15.04 33.45
C SER A 662 -7.56 14.60 32.61
N LYS A 663 -7.33 13.90 31.49
CA LYS A 663 -8.38 13.40 30.58
C LYS A 663 -8.88 11.99 30.91
N SER A 664 -8.20 11.27 31.81
CA SER A 664 -8.64 9.94 32.28
C SER A 664 -9.58 10.10 33.48
N LEU A 665 -10.89 9.98 33.23
CA LEU A 665 -11.85 9.70 34.29
C LEU A 665 -11.61 8.27 34.80
N GLN A 666 -10.95 8.16 35.96
CA GLN A 666 -10.92 6.98 36.84
C GLN A 666 -10.05 5.76 36.46
N ALA A 667 -8.94 5.90 35.74
CA ALA A 667 -7.88 4.88 35.79
C ALA A 667 -6.84 5.25 36.87
N THR A 668 -6.67 4.39 37.87
CA THR A 668 -5.60 4.48 38.88
C THR A 668 -4.24 4.70 38.21
N ASN A 669 -3.61 5.86 38.50
CA ASN A 669 -2.27 6.29 38.11
C ASN A 669 -1.37 5.23 37.40
N PRO A 670 -1.23 5.30 36.07
CA PRO A 670 -0.02 4.85 35.40
C PRO A 670 0.88 6.08 35.22
N THR A 671 1.80 6.31 36.16
CA THR A 671 2.93 7.20 35.91
C THR A 671 3.86 6.55 34.89
N GLY A 672 3.90 7.10 33.66
CA GLY A 672 4.92 6.80 32.65
C GLY A 672 4.54 5.70 31.66
N LEU A 673 3.68 5.99 30.69
CA LEU A 673 3.66 5.25 29.43
C LEU A 673 4.65 5.90 28.46
N GLU A 674 5.81 5.27 28.28
CA GLU A 674 6.58 5.41 27.04
C GLU A 674 6.17 4.25 26.12
N VAL A 675 5.25 4.49 25.18
CA VAL A 675 5.02 3.55 24.09
C VAL A 675 6.12 3.78 23.07
N LEU A 676 7.16 2.95 23.12
CA LEU A 676 8.25 2.95 22.15
C LEU A 676 7.71 2.52 20.78
N ALA A 677 7.40 3.48 19.92
CA ALA A 677 7.21 3.23 18.50
C ALA A 677 8.60 3.01 17.89
N ASN A 678 8.96 1.76 17.64
CA ASN A 678 10.22 1.41 16.99
C ASN A 678 10.11 1.81 15.51
N ILE A 679 10.67 2.96 15.13
CA ILE A 679 10.80 3.38 13.73
C ILE A 679 12.09 2.72 13.19
N GLY A 680 12.08 1.39 13.14
CA GLY A 680 13.22 0.63 12.68
C GLY A 680 13.41 0.81 11.18
N THR A 681 14.21 1.78 10.75
CA THR A 681 14.87 1.69 9.45
C THR A 681 16.02 0.72 9.61
N LYS A 682 15.78 -0.58 9.38
CA LYS A 682 16.89 -1.50 9.15
C LYS A 682 17.63 -1.00 7.92
N VAL A 683 18.76 -0.33 8.12
CA VAL A 683 19.77 -0.26 7.07
C VAL A 683 20.09 -1.73 6.76
N PRO A 684 20.03 -2.19 5.50
CA PRO A 684 20.54 -3.51 5.19
C PRO A 684 21.94 -3.56 5.78
N GLN A 685 22.23 -4.54 6.64
CA GLN A 685 23.62 -4.95 6.80
C GLN A 685 24.09 -5.15 5.36
N ILE A 686 24.97 -4.28 4.88
CA ILE A 686 25.65 -4.52 3.63
C ILE A 686 26.52 -5.72 3.99
N TRP A 687 26.01 -6.92 3.71
CA TRP A 687 26.77 -8.14 3.89
C TRP A 687 28.12 -7.87 3.23
N ALA A 688 29.19 -8.02 4.00
CA ALA A 688 30.51 -8.15 3.41
C ALA A 688 30.36 -9.10 2.21
N ARG A 689 30.80 -8.63 1.04
CA ARG A 689 30.52 -9.22 -0.28
C ARG A 689 30.87 -10.72 -0.31
N ASN A 690 29.92 -11.58 0.03
CA ASN A 690 30.05 -13.04 -0.07
C ASN A 690 29.29 -13.59 -1.29
N TRP A 691 29.44 -12.93 -2.44
CA TRP A 691 28.96 -13.48 -3.72
C TRP A 691 30.16 -14.15 -4.37
N TYR A 692 30.12 -15.49 -4.44
CA TYR A 692 31.22 -16.45 -4.71
C TYR A 692 32.01 -16.91 -3.47
N GLN A 693 31.39 -17.75 -2.64
CA GLN A 693 32.08 -18.99 -2.30
C GLN A 693 31.63 -20.03 -3.33
N PRO A 694 32.44 -20.38 -4.34
CA PRO A 694 32.19 -21.63 -5.02
C PRO A 694 32.22 -22.73 -3.94
N ARG A 695 31.34 -23.73 -4.02
CA ARG A 695 31.52 -24.99 -3.30
C ARG A 695 32.82 -25.61 -3.83
N LEU A 696 33.95 -25.15 -3.33
CA LEU A 696 35.25 -25.78 -3.46
C LEU A 696 35.52 -26.40 -2.11
N THR A 697 35.18 -27.67 -2.03
CA THR A 697 35.85 -28.59 -1.12
C THR A 697 37.32 -28.58 -1.51
N ASP A 698 38.12 -27.90 -0.72
CA ASP A 698 39.55 -28.11 -0.45
C ASP A 698 40.30 -26.77 -0.30
N GLU A 699 41.16 -26.76 0.72
CA GLU A 699 41.93 -25.63 1.28
C GLU A 699 42.89 -24.98 0.26
N GLU A 700 42.39 -24.08 -0.59
CA GLU A 700 43.25 -23.08 -1.24
C GLU A 700 42.93 -21.68 -0.68
N ASP A 701 43.91 -21.09 0.01
CA ASP A 701 43.92 -19.68 0.41
C ASP A 701 43.84 -18.81 -0.84
N ILE A 702 42.62 -18.37 -1.20
CA ILE A 702 42.44 -17.41 -2.27
C ILE A 702 42.82 -16.03 -1.76
N ASP A 703 43.82 -15.42 -2.40
CA ASP A 703 44.25 -14.06 -2.12
C ASP A 703 43.10 -13.09 -2.44
N LEU A 704 42.52 -12.49 -1.39
CA LEU A 704 41.44 -11.51 -1.51
C LEU A 704 41.88 -10.30 -2.35
N ASP A 705 43.18 -9.98 -2.38
CA ASP A 705 43.73 -8.90 -3.19
C ASP A 705 43.71 -9.26 -4.69
N GLU A 706 43.82 -10.54 -5.05
CA GLU A 706 43.76 -11.01 -6.44
C GLU A 706 42.32 -11.00 -6.97
N ILE A 707 41.34 -11.45 -6.16
CA ILE A 707 39.92 -11.29 -6.48
C ILE A 707 39.56 -9.82 -6.65
N GLU A 708 40.06 -8.95 -5.76
CA GLU A 708 39.81 -7.51 -5.83
C GLU A 708 40.42 -6.89 -7.09
N ALA A 709 41.65 -7.27 -7.47
CA ALA A 709 42.30 -6.82 -8.69
C ALA A 709 41.57 -7.27 -9.97
N ILE A 710 41.09 -8.52 -10.01
CA ILE A 710 40.30 -9.06 -11.13
C ILE A 710 38.99 -8.28 -11.29
N GLU A 711 38.32 -7.98 -10.18
CA GLU A 711 37.06 -7.24 -10.17
C GLU A 711 37.24 -5.77 -10.55
N ILE A 712 38.33 -5.12 -10.10
CA ILE A 712 38.69 -3.75 -10.52
C ILE A 712 38.96 -3.70 -12.03
N ASN A 713 39.74 -4.65 -12.56
CA ASN A 713 40.05 -4.70 -13.99
C ASN A 713 38.78 -4.95 -14.83
N ARG A 714 37.89 -5.85 -14.38
CA ARG A 714 36.56 -6.04 -15.01
C ARG A 714 35.73 -4.76 -15.05
N ARG A 715 35.74 -3.98 -13.96
CA ARG A 715 35.02 -2.68 -13.90
C ARG A 715 35.60 -1.65 -14.84
N ILE A 716 36.94 -1.56 -14.93
CA ILE A 716 37.62 -0.66 -15.86
C ILE A 716 37.28 -1.04 -17.31
N ASP A 717 37.34 -2.32 -17.64
CA ASP A 717 36.98 -2.81 -18.97
C ASP A 717 35.51 -2.52 -19.32
N LEU A 718 34.59 -2.73 -18.37
CA LEU A 718 33.17 -2.43 -18.55
C LEU A 718 32.95 -0.92 -18.78
N ILE A 719 33.59 -0.05 -18.00
CA ILE A 719 33.52 1.40 -18.16
C ILE A 719 34.05 1.84 -19.54
N GLN A 720 35.18 1.27 -19.99
CA GLN A 720 35.74 1.56 -21.30
C GLN A 720 34.82 1.09 -22.44
N GLN A 721 34.21 -0.08 -22.32
CA GLN A 721 33.23 -0.59 -23.28
C GLN A 721 31.98 0.30 -23.35
N VAL A 722 31.44 0.73 -22.20
CA VAL A 722 30.30 1.66 -22.14
C VAL A 722 30.64 3.01 -22.79
N GLN A 723 31.83 3.55 -22.55
CA GLN A 723 32.29 4.80 -23.18
C GLN A 723 32.40 4.69 -24.70
N LEU A 724 32.92 3.58 -25.22
CA LEU A 724 32.97 3.29 -26.66
C LEU A 724 31.57 3.16 -27.28
N MET A 725 30.64 2.54 -26.56
CA MET A 725 29.26 2.36 -27.00
C MET A 725 28.48 3.68 -27.05
N ILE A 726 28.62 4.53 -26.01
CA ILE A 726 28.02 5.88 -25.98
C ILE A 726 28.54 6.74 -27.13
N LYS A 727 29.83 6.59 -27.49
CA LYS A 727 30.41 7.27 -28.64
C LYS A 727 29.78 6.81 -29.96
N SER A 728 29.60 5.51 -30.14
CA SER A 728 28.94 4.92 -31.32
C SER A 728 27.46 5.28 -31.46
N TYR A 729 26.77 5.63 -30.37
CA TYR A 729 25.34 5.99 -30.38
C TYR A 729 25.09 7.47 -30.68
N ARG A 730 26.11 8.33 -30.53
CA ARG A 730 26.04 9.76 -30.84
C ARG A 730 26.35 10.10 -32.29
N GLU A 731 27.07 9.20 -32.96
CA GLU A 731 27.32 9.19 -34.40
C GLU A 731 26.14 8.52 -35.12
#